data_AF-A0A1I3EK74-F1
#
_entry.id   AF-A0A1I3EK74-F1
#
_cell.length_a   1.000
_cell.length_b   1.000
_cell.length_c   1.000
_cell.angle_alpha   90.00
_cell.angle_beta   90.00
_cell.angle_gamma   90.00
#
_symmetry.space_group_name_H-M   'P 1'
#
loop_
_entity.id
_entity.type
_entity.pdbx_description
1 polymer ?
#
loop_
_entity_poly.entity_id
_entity_poly.type
_entity_poly.pdbx_seq_one_letter_code
_entity_poly.pdbx_strand_id
1 'polypeptide(L)'
;MNRKHFLRQAIGMSLTLSLLASPCVMPPELLPASGLAVAQAAEIQQPASQRVVVLVGDLQTVGGAAAKWAPSDMATKMTPLGHDFYALTIKDMPAGTYNYKVAINGSWAENYGLNGIADGANVSLTLEKPGTVTFYYNDKTHRIADSQNYKMLAENELPVISGIADAGGTMHDLMLAGLYQMEAKVAAGDYTVKVAQAGQSPVTQTIRIEKPAWVTFYYDAAKKRIIADDGSIRADKVSHDSWNKEERGPWGAVEEGTPVTLKLRTGAGDVSGVKIMVTKAAMTAKGGDEYNPDYEAGQTAYYPMQKIGTKDGQDIWQGSFTPQSYGIYGYKFVLNDTKEYGDDTKTGGTGELKLAGTKYFQVTAYKKGFETPAWAKEAVCYQIFPDRFFDGDPSIDNARTTARGSQPVQHRAWTDLPANSGAGAADGDAWDCNDFFGGDIAGITKKLDYLKGLGITAIYLNPVYAASSNHRYDARDYNAIDPLLGDFKALQTLTAEMKKRGMHLIMDGVYNHVGDDSVYFDRYGKYPTVGAYEYWSRIYDLQNTQGLTLAAAKAEARKQLEAEGQVFSPYHWEDWFDIRNVKGRDEMGAKYDYHCWQGFSSLAPFRDKDYPGYDAKTPAHTDLGDYLLYGRAGDKGVMIKWFDYGLSGWRLDVAKEVPPGFWAKTRDAVKAVKTQTGDTPLLLAEIWQDGSQFFLGDTMDSVMNYKLSDAIGQFVMGGKAQDADDVLTQLRQNYPQEALYNLMNIVDSHDTARAIYLYGNGKDNVLQPTRRDFDYALGKARLKMAAAFELGYPGMPTIYYGDEAGSFGSKDPDCRRTFPWGKEDKDLQAFYKKAIAARNNNKNVFALGGLATLAAKDNIYAYQRTAVDGSGKIGVVALNNGKAQQVTFKVAAPEGTVLKDQLSGLQATVKKGELSFRLGENQAVMLVS
;
A
#
# COMPACT_ATOMS: atom_id res chain seq x y z
N MET A 1 8.13 -3.14 -3.21
CA MET A 1 7.85 -2.97 -4.67
C MET A 1 8.02 -1.49 -5.04
N ASN A 2 8.69 -1.18 -6.15
CA ASN A 2 9.35 0.10 -6.49
C ASN A 2 8.50 1.40 -6.32
N ARG A 3 8.99 2.40 -5.55
CA ARG A 3 8.46 3.80 -5.48
C ARG A 3 8.28 4.46 -6.87
N LYS A 4 8.97 3.94 -7.90
CA LYS A 4 8.83 4.38 -9.30
C LYS A 4 7.52 3.96 -9.98
N HIS A 5 6.75 3.02 -9.43
CA HIS A 5 5.55 2.49 -10.10
C HIS A 5 4.27 3.28 -9.84
N PHE A 6 4.15 3.95 -8.68
CA PHE A 6 2.93 4.68 -8.33
C PHE A 6 2.78 6.05 -9.02
N LEU A 7 3.87 6.67 -9.48
CA LEU A 7 3.80 7.98 -10.15
C LEU A 7 3.25 7.94 -11.60
N ARG A 8 3.01 6.75 -12.19
CA ARG A 8 2.56 6.63 -13.58
C ARG A 8 1.07 6.37 -13.79
N GLN A 9 0.26 6.23 -12.73
CA GLN A 9 -1.20 6.00 -12.88
C GLN A 9 -2.10 7.24 -12.70
N ALA A 10 -1.54 8.44 -12.51
CA ALA A 10 -2.33 9.67 -12.35
C ALA A 10 -2.30 10.64 -13.55
N ILE A 11 -1.77 10.24 -14.71
CA ILE A 11 -1.75 11.09 -15.91
C ILE A 11 -2.38 10.34 -17.07
N GLY A 12 -3.69 10.49 -17.22
CA GLY A 12 -4.42 9.91 -18.34
C GLY A 12 -5.88 10.27 -18.36
N MET A 13 -6.23 11.56 -18.51
CA MET A 13 -7.50 11.90 -19.16
C MET A 13 -7.58 13.35 -19.69
N SER A 14 -8.10 13.41 -20.92
CA SER A 14 -8.77 14.55 -21.58
C SER A 14 -7.95 15.72 -22.11
N LEU A 15 -7.56 15.60 -23.39
CA LEU A 15 -7.65 16.72 -24.34
C LEU A 15 -8.77 16.42 -25.35
N THR A 16 -9.95 17.01 -25.13
CA THR A 16 -10.96 17.19 -26.16
C THR A 16 -10.71 18.54 -26.83
N LEU A 17 -10.20 18.51 -28.07
CA LEU A 17 -10.08 19.71 -28.91
C LEU A 17 -11.33 19.82 -29.79
N SER A 18 -12.17 20.80 -29.48
CA SER A 18 -13.28 21.26 -30.30
C SER A 18 -12.78 22.10 -31.47
N LEU A 19 -13.10 21.72 -32.71
CA LEU A 19 -12.96 22.57 -33.90
C LEU A 19 -14.27 22.60 -34.68
N LEU A 20 -14.75 23.83 -34.88
CA LEU A 20 -15.92 24.24 -35.66
C LEU A 20 -15.68 24.03 -37.16
N ALA A 21 -16.66 23.47 -37.87
CA ALA A 21 -16.88 23.74 -39.30
C ALA A 21 -18.36 23.53 -39.67
N SER A 22 -18.93 24.55 -40.31
CA SER A 22 -20.32 24.72 -40.76
C SER A 22 -20.79 23.71 -41.84
N PRO A 23 -22.11 23.56 -42.06
CA PRO A 23 -22.67 22.58 -42.98
C PRO A 23 -22.79 23.13 -44.41
N CYS A 24 -22.59 22.28 -45.42
CA CYS A 24 -23.00 22.54 -46.80
C CYS A 24 -23.89 21.40 -47.31
N VAL A 25 -24.92 21.77 -48.06
CA VAL A 25 -26.12 20.99 -48.42
C VAL A 25 -26.05 20.57 -49.90
N MET A 26 -26.78 19.48 -50.23
CA MET A 26 -27.36 19.06 -51.53
C MET A 26 -26.58 18.00 -52.35
N PRO A 27 -27.23 17.16 -53.20
CA PRO A 27 -28.60 16.58 -53.16
C PRO A 27 -28.64 15.05 -53.54
N PRO A 28 -29.82 14.39 -53.52
CA PRO A 28 -30.03 12.96 -53.86
C PRO A 28 -30.61 12.74 -55.27
N GLU A 29 -30.44 11.51 -55.83
CA GLU A 29 -31.17 10.80 -56.93
C GLU A 29 -30.18 9.85 -57.66
N LEU A 30 -30.44 8.63 -58.19
CA LEU A 30 -31.62 7.91 -58.69
C LEU A 30 -31.33 6.37 -58.76
N LEU A 31 -32.39 5.57 -58.60
CA LEU A 31 -32.58 4.10 -58.67
C LEU A 31 -32.34 3.50 -60.11
N PRO A 32 -32.31 2.16 -60.41
CA PRO A 32 -33.25 1.12 -59.94
C PRO A 32 -32.78 -0.36 -59.81
N ALA A 33 -33.75 -1.18 -59.40
CA ALA A 33 -33.69 -2.58 -59.02
C ALA A 33 -33.74 -3.59 -60.19
N SER A 34 -33.17 -4.78 -59.98
CA SER A 34 -33.68 -6.07 -60.49
C SER A 34 -33.02 -7.24 -59.73
N GLY A 35 -33.85 -8.17 -59.24
CA GLY A 35 -33.42 -9.30 -58.42
C GLY A 35 -32.95 -10.51 -59.21
N LEU A 36 -32.39 -11.51 -58.51
CA LEU A 36 -32.53 -12.96 -58.77
C LEU A 36 -31.70 -13.78 -57.76
N ALA A 37 -32.38 -14.77 -57.16
CA ALA A 37 -31.88 -16.04 -56.60
C ALA A 37 -30.55 -16.08 -55.81
N VAL A 38 -30.65 -16.25 -54.49
CA VAL A 38 -29.53 -16.69 -53.63
C VAL A 38 -29.34 -18.20 -53.81
N ALA A 39 -28.36 -18.58 -54.63
CA ALA A 39 -27.77 -19.91 -54.58
C ALA A 39 -26.64 -19.90 -53.54
N GLN A 40 -26.69 -20.89 -52.65
CA GLN A 40 -25.76 -21.12 -51.55
C GLN A 40 -24.36 -21.43 -52.12
N ALA A 41 -23.47 -20.44 -52.12
CA ALA A 41 -22.06 -20.65 -52.40
C ALA A 41 -21.36 -21.07 -51.10
N ALA A 42 -20.76 -22.26 -51.12
CA ALA A 42 -19.81 -22.70 -50.11
C ALA A 42 -18.71 -21.64 -49.97
N GLU A 43 -18.50 -21.15 -48.75
CA GLU A 43 -17.36 -20.31 -48.42
C GLU A 43 -16.07 -21.12 -48.61
N ILE A 44 -15.37 -20.79 -49.69
CA ILE A 44 -13.97 -21.12 -49.87
C ILE A 44 -13.21 -20.26 -48.85
N GLN A 45 -12.70 -20.89 -47.78
CA GLN A 45 -11.75 -20.28 -46.86
C GLN A 45 -10.52 -19.81 -47.66
N GLN A 46 -10.33 -18.50 -47.79
CA GLN A 46 -9.06 -17.94 -48.23
C GLN A 46 -8.00 -18.17 -47.14
N PRO A 47 -6.74 -18.48 -47.49
CA PRO A 47 -5.65 -18.50 -46.52
C PRO A 47 -5.44 -17.08 -45.98
N ALA A 48 -5.52 -16.91 -44.66
CA ALA A 48 -5.21 -15.64 -44.01
C ALA A 48 -3.80 -15.19 -44.42
N SER A 49 -3.68 -13.96 -44.94
CA SER A 49 -2.38 -13.36 -45.24
C SER A 49 -1.53 -13.33 -43.97
N GLN A 50 -0.43 -14.06 -43.95
CA GLN A 50 0.46 -14.14 -42.80
C GLN A 50 0.99 -12.74 -42.43
N ARG A 51 0.63 -12.25 -41.25
CA ARG A 51 0.97 -10.92 -40.77
C ARG A 51 2.46 -10.81 -40.46
N VAL A 52 3.03 -9.63 -40.61
CA VAL A 52 4.42 -9.38 -40.20
C VAL A 52 4.43 -8.96 -38.74
N VAL A 53 4.94 -9.81 -37.87
CA VAL A 53 5.03 -9.58 -36.43
C VAL A 53 6.45 -9.16 -36.06
N VAL A 54 6.63 -8.02 -35.42
CA VAL A 54 7.95 -7.47 -35.04
C VAL A 54 8.01 -7.22 -33.54
N LEU A 55 9.04 -7.77 -32.87
CA LEU A 55 9.31 -7.51 -31.46
C LEU A 55 10.01 -6.14 -31.33
N VAL A 56 9.38 -5.20 -30.64
CA VAL A 56 9.83 -3.81 -30.57
C VAL A 56 10.15 -3.40 -29.13
N GLY A 57 11.23 -2.66 -28.89
CA GLY A 57 11.59 -2.26 -27.53
C GLY A 57 13.05 -1.88 -27.32
N ASP A 58 13.45 -1.76 -26.05
CA ASP A 58 14.81 -1.45 -25.63
C ASP A 58 15.82 -2.54 -26.03
N LEU A 59 15.32 -3.76 -26.20
CA LEU A 59 16.07 -4.96 -26.59
C LEU A 59 16.37 -5.06 -28.09
N GLN A 60 15.74 -4.24 -28.94
CA GLN A 60 15.82 -4.41 -30.39
C GLN A 60 17.25 -4.32 -30.93
N THR A 61 18.05 -3.39 -30.40
CA THR A 61 19.45 -3.23 -30.81
C THR A 61 20.32 -4.42 -30.39
N VAL A 62 19.94 -5.13 -29.31
CA VAL A 62 20.58 -6.39 -28.91
C VAL A 62 20.21 -7.51 -29.90
N GLY A 63 18.97 -7.47 -30.41
CA GLY A 63 18.48 -8.35 -31.47
C GLY A 63 18.95 -7.99 -32.89
N GLY A 64 19.88 -7.05 -33.05
CA GLY A 64 20.46 -6.69 -34.34
C GLY A 64 19.74 -5.58 -35.13
N ALA A 65 18.73 -4.93 -34.53
CA ALA A 65 18.06 -3.77 -35.13
C ALA A 65 18.95 -2.50 -35.09
N ALA A 66 18.72 -1.58 -36.03
CA ALA A 66 19.47 -0.33 -36.11
C ALA A 66 19.05 0.68 -35.02
N ALA A 67 17.82 0.60 -34.51
CA ALA A 67 17.29 1.48 -33.50
C ALA A 67 16.35 0.74 -32.52
N LYS A 68 16.18 1.32 -31.33
CA LYS A 68 15.17 0.90 -30.34
C LYS A 68 13.80 1.43 -30.75
N TRP A 69 12.74 0.72 -30.40
CA TRP A 69 11.34 1.13 -30.65
C TRP A 69 11.01 1.41 -32.13
N ALA A 70 11.63 0.65 -33.04
CA ALA A 70 11.48 0.78 -34.49
C ALA A 70 10.60 -0.36 -35.04
N PRO A 71 9.28 -0.14 -35.25
CA PRO A 71 8.37 -1.20 -35.72
C PRO A 71 8.64 -1.61 -37.16
N SER A 72 9.21 -0.72 -37.98
CA SER A 72 9.56 -1.01 -39.37
C SER A 72 10.88 -1.78 -39.53
N ASP A 73 11.64 -1.97 -38.45
CA ASP A 73 12.92 -2.68 -38.50
C ASP A 73 12.72 -4.20 -38.38
N MET A 74 12.90 -4.88 -39.50
CA MET A 74 12.63 -6.33 -39.62
C MET A 74 13.73 -7.22 -39.02
N ALA A 75 14.81 -6.65 -38.47
CA ALA A 75 15.85 -7.43 -37.78
C ALA A 75 15.29 -8.26 -36.60
N THR A 76 14.19 -7.79 -36.01
CA THR A 76 13.49 -8.43 -34.89
C THR A 76 12.11 -8.97 -35.29
N LYS A 77 11.95 -9.32 -36.58
CA LYS A 77 10.77 -10.02 -37.09
C LYS A 77 10.65 -11.39 -36.43
N MET A 78 9.49 -11.69 -35.87
CA MET A 78 9.21 -12.98 -35.25
C MET A 78 8.85 -14.04 -36.31
N THR A 79 9.29 -15.27 -36.07
CA THR A 79 9.07 -16.42 -36.94
C THR A 79 7.76 -17.11 -36.58
N PRO A 80 6.87 -17.38 -37.55
CA PRO A 80 5.63 -18.13 -37.31
C PRO A 80 5.91 -19.59 -36.91
N LEU A 81 5.20 -20.08 -35.90
CA LEU A 81 5.28 -21.45 -35.39
C LEU A 81 4.04 -22.31 -35.71
N GLY A 82 3.01 -21.72 -36.32
CA GLY A 82 1.70 -22.35 -36.51
C GLY A 82 0.73 -22.02 -35.38
N HIS A 83 -0.58 -22.27 -35.58
CA HIS A 83 -1.65 -21.95 -34.60
C HIS A 83 -1.58 -20.51 -34.07
N ASP A 84 -1.31 -19.56 -34.98
CA ASP A 84 -1.16 -18.13 -34.70
C ASP A 84 0.03 -17.74 -33.80
N PHE A 85 0.90 -18.69 -33.43
CA PHE A 85 2.10 -18.38 -32.65
C PHE A 85 3.24 -17.85 -33.52
N TYR A 86 4.02 -16.95 -32.92
CA TYR A 86 5.26 -16.42 -33.43
C TYR A 86 6.31 -16.44 -32.33
N ALA A 87 7.58 -16.64 -32.70
CA ALA A 87 8.69 -16.57 -31.77
C ALA A 87 9.93 -15.87 -32.35
N LEU A 88 10.69 -15.22 -31.47
CA LEU A 88 12.03 -14.71 -31.76
C LEU A 88 12.96 -15.09 -30.63
N THR A 89 14.16 -15.60 -30.94
CA THR A 89 15.19 -15.87 -29.94
C THR A 89 16.34 -14.90 -30.09
N ILE A 90 16.66 -14.16 -29.02
CA ILE A 90 17.83 -13.29 -28.96
C ILE A 90 18.86 -13.96 -28.04
N LYS A 91 20.04 -14.22 -28.59
CA LYS A 91 21.15 -14.84 -27.87
C LYS A 91 21.99 -13.77 -27.18
N ASP A 92 22.68 -14.17 -26.11
CA ASP A 92 23.69 -13.35 -25.42
C ASP A 92 23.18 -11.96 -24.99
N MET A 93 21.90 -11.87 -24.60
CA MET A 93 21.34 -10.64 -24.04
C MET A 93 22.07 -10.30 -22.73
N PRO A 94 22.59 -9.08 -22.55
CA PRO A 94 23.22 -8.66 -21.30
C PRO A 94 22.26 -8.72 -20.11
N ALA A 95 22.82 -8.74 -18.89
CA ALA A 95 22.05 -8.50 -17.68
C ALA A 95 21.48 -7.07 -17.69
N GLY A 96 20.25 -6.91 -17.22
CA GLY A 96 19.57 -5.62 -17.18
C GLY A 96 18.06 -5.73 -17.34
N THR A 97 17.40 -4.58 -17.25
CA THR A 97 15.95 -4.46 -17.45
C THR A 97 15.66 -3.92 -18.84
N TYR A 98 14.77 -4.60 -19.55
CA TYR A 98 14.32 -4.27 -20.90
C TYR A 98 12.80 -4.05 -20.91
N ASN A 99 12.33 -3.18 -21.80
CA ASN A 99 10.90 -3.01 -22.07
C ASN A 99 10.62 -3.31 -23.54
N TYR A 100 9.49 -3.95 -23.82
CA TYR A 100 9.13 -4.35 -25.17
C TYR A 100 7.62 -4.45 -25.40
N LYS A 101 7.24 -4.53 -26.68
CA LYS A 101 5.90 -4.76 -27.23
C LYS A 101 6.01 -5.59 -28.51
N VAL A 102 4.87 -5.89 -29.12
CA VAL A 102 4.78 -6.43 -30.48
C VAL A 102 4.09 -5.41 -31.38
N ALA A 103 4.69 -5.09 -32.52
CA ALA A 103 4.11 -4.25 -33.56
C ALA A 103 3.75 -5.09 -34.78
N ILE A 104 2.63 -4.76 -35.43
CA ILE A 104 2.12 -5.52 -36.57
C ILE A 104 2.31 -4.73 -37.87
N ASN A 105 2.69 -5.46 -38.92
CA ASN A 105 2.88 -4.97 -40.28
C ASN A 105 3.84 -3.78 -40.39
N GLY A 106 4.86 -3.75 -39.52
CA GLY A 106 5.94 -2.78 -39.60
C GLY A 106 5.58 -1.37 -39.11
N SER A 107 4.46 -1.20 -38.41
CA SER A 107 3.98 0.12 -37.96
C SER A 107 3.40 0.08 -36.55
N TRP A 108 3.23 1.26 -35.94
CA TRP A 108 2.53 1.40 -34.67
C TRP A 108 1.00 1.40 -34.79
N ALA A 109 0.45 1.37 -36.01
CA ALA A 109 -1.00 1.43 -36.24
C ALA A 109 -1.76 0.27 -35.56
N GLU A 110 -1.09 -0.86 -35.39
CA GLU A 110 -1.56 -1.96 -34.55
C GLU A 110 -0.38 -2.53 -33.77
N ASN A 111 -0.48 -2.45 -32.43
CA ASN A 111 0.54 -2.96 -31.53
C ASN A 111 -0.09 -3.42 -30.21
N TYR A 112 0.58 -4.38 -29.57
CA TYR A 112 0.11 -4.99 -28.34
C TYR A 112 1.21 -4.95 -27.27
N GLY A 113 0.78 -4.59 -26.06
CA GLY A 113 1.65 -4.49 -24.89
C GLY A 113 1.29 -5.50 -23.81
N LEU A 114 1.53 -5.12 -22.56
CA LEU A 114 1.22 -5.88 -21.35
C LEU A 114 -0.22 -6.40 -21.38
N ASN A 115 -0.38 -7.69 -21.10
CA ASN A 115 -1.66 -8.41 -21.17
C ASN A 115 -2.33 -8.36 -22.56
N GLY A 116 -1.56 -8.22 -23.65
CA GLY A 116 -2.08 -8.21 -25.02
C GLY A 116 -3.04 -7.07 -25.33
N ILE A 117 -2.97 -5.99 -24.55
CA ILE A 117 -3.85 -4.82 -24.73
C ILE A 117 -3.36 -4.03 -25.95
N ALA A 118 -4.28 -3.69 -26.86
CA ALA A 118 -4.00 -2.80 -27.99
C ALA A 118 -3.53 -1.43 -27.46
N ASP A 119 -2.40 -0.94 -27.96
CA ASP A 119 -1.72 0.26 -27.44
C ASP A 119 -1.36 0.18 -25.94
N GLY A 120 -1.39 -1.01 -25.36
CA GLY A 120 -1.19 -1.25 -23.93
C GLY A 120 0.21 -0.90 -23.43
N ALA A 121 0.39 -0.87 -22.11
CA ALA A 121 1.69 -0.59 -21.49
C ALA A 121 2.82 -1.53 -21.97
N ASN A 122 4.08 -1.16 -21.79
CA ASN A 122 5.19 -2.03 -22.18
C ASN A 122 5.27 -3.29 -21.30
N VAL A 123 5.71 -4.41 -21.88
CA VAL A 123 6.11 -5.61 -21.14
C VAL A 123 7.53 -5.41 -20.62
N SER A 124 7.79 -5.75 -19.35
CA SER A 124 9.11 -5.60 -18.73
C SER A 124 9.75 -6.97 -18.52
N LEU A 125 11.05 -7.07 -18.85
CA LEU A 125 11.90 -8.25 -18.67
C LEU A 125 13.13 -7.82 -17.87
N THR A 126 13.50 -8.55 -16.83
CA THR A 126 14.76 -8.36 -16.11
C THR A 126 15.60 -9.63 -16.17
N LEU A 127 16.85 -9.48 -16.63
CA LEU A 127 17.84 -10.54 -16.64
C LEU A 127 18.90 -10.26 -15.57
N GLU A 128 19.03 -11.15 -14.60
CA GLU A 128 20.03 -11.03 -13.52
C GLU A 128 21.46 -11.28 -14.01
N LYS A 129 21.59 -12.10 -15.06
CA LYS A 129 22.85 -12.44 -15.73
C LYS A 129 22.63 -12.50 -17.24
N PRO A 130 23.70 -12.33 -18.05
CA PRO A 130 23.56 -12.48 -19.48
C PRO A 130 23.03 -13.85 -19.88
N GLY A 131 22.20 -13.92 -20.92
CA GLY A 131 21.55 -15.16 -21.32
C GLY A 131 20.82 -15.11 -22.66
N THR A 132 20.27 -16.25 -23.06
CA THR A 132 19.41 -16.37 -24.24
C THR A 132 17.95 -16.25 -23.81
N VAL A 133 17.16 -15.46 -24.54
CA VAL A 133 15.73 -15.28 -24.29
C VAL A 133 14.95 -15.55 -25.57
N THR A 134 13.91 -16.38 -25.46
CA THR A 134 12.92 -16.59 -26.51
C THR A 134 11.65 -15.82 -26.16
N PHE A 135 11.17 -14.99 -27.08
CA PHE A 135 9.93 -14.23 -26.98
C PHE A 135 8.85 -14.93 -27.78
N TYR A 136 7.65 -15.01 -27.24
CA TYR A 136 6.49 -15.67 -27.82
C TYR A 136 5.34 -14.66 -27.98
N TYR A 137 4.59 -14.77 -29.07
CA TYR A 137 3.39 -13.98 -29.34
C TYR A 137 2.33 -14.88 -29.98
N ASN A 138 1.07 -14.76 -29.55
CA ASN A 138 -0.06 -15.39 -30.24
C ASN A 138 -0.92 -14.31 -30.91
N ASP A 139 -1.12 -14.40 -32.22
CA ASP A 139 -1.79 -13.35 -32.99
C ASP A 139 -3.32 -13.34 -32.82
N LYS A 140 -3.91 -14.44 -32.35
CA LYS A 140 -5.36 -14.51 -32.07
C LYS A 140 -5.72 -13.89 -30.72
N THR A 141 -4.88 -14.09 -29.69
CA THR A 141 -5.14 -13.59 -28.31
C THR A 141 -4.32 -12.34 -27.96
N HIS A 142 -3.37 -11.98 -28.82
CA HIS A 142 -2.38 -10.94 -28.64
C HIS A 142 -1.50 -11.09 -27.39
N ARG A 143 -1.52 -12.26 -26.73
CA ARG A 143 -0.70 -12.53 -25.56
C ARG A 143 0.77 -12.61 -25.94
N ILE A 144 1.61 -12.08 -25.06
CA ILE A 144 3.06 -11.99 -25.21
C ILE A 144 3.70 -12.60 -23.97
N ALA A 145 4.72 -13.44 -24.16
CA ALA A 145 5.51 -14.00 -23.06
C ALA A 145 6.99 -14.12 -23.47
N ASP A 146 7.84 -14.40 -22.49
CA ASP A 146 9.27 -14.65 -22.68
C ASP A 146 9.72 -15.89 -21.91
N SER A 147 10.85 -16.45 -22.31
CA SER A 147 11.35 -17.73 -21.79
C SER A 147 11.86 -17.69 -20.34
N GLN A 148 11.92 -16.53 -19.69
CA GLN A 148 12.16 -16.46 -18.24
C GLN A 148 10.91 -16.78 -17.44
N ASN A 149 9.73 -16.48 -18.00
CA ASN A 149 8.45 -16.57 -17.32
C ASN A 149 7.52 -17.65 -17.91
N TYR A 150 7.83 -18.17 -19.10
CA TYR A 150 6.98 -19.13 -19.80
C TYR A 150 7.80 -20.17 -20.58
N LYS A 151 7.34 -21.43 -20.54
CA LYS A 151 7.90 -22.52 -21.34
C LYS A 151 6.88 -23.00 -22.36
N MET A 152 7.12 -22.71 -23.63
CA MET A 152 6.33 -23.27 -24.72
C MET A 152 6.67 -24.76 -24.91
N LEU A 153 5.66 -25.62 -24.93
CA LEU A 153 5.82 -27.06 -25.16
C LEU A 153 5.95 -27.38 -26.64
N ALA A 154 6.70 -28.45 -26.96
CA ALA A 154 6.72 -29.00 -28.30
C ALA A 154 5.37 -29.69 -28.62
N GLU A 155 5.03 -29.80 -29.90
CA GLU A 155 3.73 -30.34 -30.35
C GLU A 155 3.43 -31.75 -29.80
N ASN A 156 4.45 -32.60 -29.68
CA ASN A 156 4.35 -33.96 -29.13
C ASN A 156 4.31 -34.01 -27.58
N GLU A 157 4.53 -32.88 -26.91
CA GLU A 157 4.42 -32.71 -25.46
C GLU A 157 3.09 -32.04 -25.05
N LEU A 158 2.31 -31.56 -26.04
CA LEU A 158 1.04 -30.90 -25.78
C LEU A 158 -0.01 -31.87 -25.21
N PRO A 159 -0.91 -31.38 -24.35
CA PRO A 159 -2.02 -32.18 -23.84
C PRO A 159 -3.00 -32.53 -24.96
N VAL A 160 -3.48 -33.77 -24.95
CA VAL A 160 -4.48 -34.29 -25.89
C VAL A 160 -5.75 -34.66 -25.13
N ILE A 161 -6.88 -34.12 -25.56
CA ILE A 161 -8.19 -34.42 -24.97
C ILE A 161 -8.90 -35.53 -25.77
N SER A 162 -9.63 -36.38 -25.06
CA SER A 162 -10.37 -37.53 -25.59
C SER A 162 -11.64 -37.78 -24.76
N GLY A 163 -12.54 -38.65 -25.22
CA GLY A 163 -13.80 -38.95 -24.53
C GLY A 163 -14.98 -38.05 -24.93
N ILE A 164 -14.78 -37.20 -25.93
CA ILE A 164 -15.82 -36.42 -26.62
C ILE A 164 -15.99 -37.05 -28.00
N ALA A 165 -17.18 -37.59 -28.30
CA ALA A 165 -17.44 -38.27 -29.57
C ALA A 165 -17.12 -37.33 -30.75
N ASP A 166 -16.31 -37.82 -31.69
CA ASP A 166 -15.91 -37.14 -32.94
C ASP A 166 -15.12 -35.82 -32.79
N ALA A 167 -14.61 -35.47 -31.59
CA ALA A 167 -14.01 -34.16 -31.36
C ALA A 167 -12.79 -34.11 -30.40
N GLY A 168 -12.10 -35.24 -30.17
CA GLY A 168 -10.81 -35.25 -29.45
C GLY A 168 -9.68 -34.61 -30.27
N GLY A 169 -8.71 -33.97 -29.60
CA GLY A 169 -7.65 -33.24 -30.29
C GLY A 169 -6.53 -32.72 -29.38
N THR A 170 -5.47 -32.22 -30.01
CA THR A 170 -4.37 -31.51 -29.33
C THR A 170 -4.85 -30.17 -28.82
N MET A 171 -4.48 -29.82 -27.58
CA MET A 171 -4.83 -28.57 -26.94
C MET A 171 -3.62 -27.63 -26.93
N HIS A 172 -3.83 -26.34 -27.26
CA HIS A 172 -2.77 -25.34 -27.38
C HIS A 172 -2.95 -24.23 -26.35
N ASP A 173 -1.87 -23.77 -25.71
CA ASP A 173 -1.92 -22.67 -24.73
C ASP A 173 -1.90 -21.30 -25.43
N LEU A 174 -3.03 -20.93 -26.05
CA LEU A 174 -3.14 -19.68 -26.80
C LEU A 174 -2.95 -18.44 -25.92
N MET A 175 -3.07 -18.57 -24.60
CA MET A 175 -2.94 -17.47 -23.65
C MET A 175 -1.52 -17.31 -23.09
N LEU A 176 -0.61 -18.24 -23.38
CA LEU A 176 0.75 -18.30 -22.84
C LEU A 176 0.76 -18.28 -21.30
N ALA A 177 -0.18 -19.00 -20.68
CA ALA A 177 -0.47 -18.94 -19.25
C ALA A 177 -0.56 -20.32 -18.58
N GLY A 178 -0.18 -21.40 -19.27
CA GLY A 178 -0.35 -22.78 -18.84
C GLY A 178 -1.79 -23.29 -18.96
N LEU A 179 -2.63 -22.61 -19.74
CA LEU A 179 -4.05 -22.93 -19.93
C LEU A 179 -4.30 -23.37 -21.37
N TYR A 180 -4.13 -24.67 -21.61
CA TYR A 180 -4.26 -25.26 -22.94
C TYR A 180 -5.72 -25.33 -23.34
N GLN A 181 -6.05 -25.06 -24.59
CA GLN A 181 -7.43 -25.04 -25.06
C GLN A 181 -7.62 -25.70 -26.42
N MET A 182 -8.84 -26.17 -26.65
CA MET A 182 -9.33 -26.50 -27.98
C MET A 182 -10.84 -26.26 -28.08
N GLU A 183 -11.35 -26.13 -29.30
CA GLU A 183 -12.77 -25.93 -29.56
C GLU A 183 -13.35 -27.13 -30.30
N ALA A 184 -14.56 -27.52 -29.92
CA ALA A 184 -15.27 -28.62 -30.56
C ALA A 184 -16.77 -28.36 -30.53
N LYS A 185 -17.47 -28.80 -31.58
CA LYS A 185 -18.94 -28.79 -31.61
C LYS A 185 -19.45 -30.04 -30.91
N VAL A 186 -20.19 -29.87 -29.82
CA VAL A 186 -20.62 -30.98 -28.95
C VAL A 186 -22.14 -30.95 -28.79
N ALA A 187 -22.76 -32.12 -28.77
CA ALA A 187 -24.19 -32.24 -28.45
C ALA A 187 -24.45 -32.02 -26.95
N ALA A 188 -25.70 -31.78 -26.58
CA ALA A 188 -26.07 -31.75 -25.16
C ALA A 188 -25.93 -33.15 -24.55
N GLY A 189 -25.39 -33.24 -23.34
CA GLY A 189 -25.19 -34.51 -22.64
C GLY A 189 -24.08 -34.47 -21.60
N ASP A 190 -23.92 -35.58 -20.89
CA ASP A 190 -22.84 -35.80 -19.92
C ASP A 190 -21.71 -36.60 -20.60
N TYR A 191 -20.48 -36.12 -20.49
CA TYR A 191 -19.29 -36.70 -21.12
C TYR A 191 -18.22 -36.98 -20.07
N THR A 192 -17.54 -38.13 -20.17
CA THR A 192 -16.32 -38.40 -19.39
C THR A 192 -15.12 -38.10 -20.27
N VAL A 193 -14.46 -37.00 -19.98
CA VAL A 193 -13.38 -36.44 -20.79
C VAL A 193 -12.05 -36.71 -20.14
N LYS A 194 -11.05 -37.09 -20.95
CA LYS A 194 -9.70 -37.41 -20.49
C LYS A 194 -8.67 -36.58 -21.23
N VAL A 195 -7.81 -35.88 -20.50
CA VAL A 195 -6.61 -35.22 -21.01
C VAL A 195 -5.38 -36.04 -20.65
N ALA A 196 -4.56 -36.37 -21.66
CA ALA A 196 -3.27 -37.02 -21.50
C ALA A 196 -2.15 -36.09 -21.98
N GLN A 197 -1.06 -36.02 -21.22
CA GLN A 197 0.11 -35.20 -21.55
C GLN A 197 1.39 -35.98 -21.25
N ALA A 198 2.41 -35.87 -22.11
CA ALA A 198 3.67 -36.58 -21.93
C ALA A 198 4.30 -36.26 -20.57
N GLY A 199 4.69 -37.31 -19.83
CA GLY A 199 5.32 -37.18 -18.51
C GLY A 199 4.37 -36.76 -17.36
N GLN A 200 3.07 -36.61 -17.62
CA GLN A 200 2.07 -36.28 -16.61
C GLN A 200 1.03 -37.40 -16.46
N SER A 201 0.47 -37.55 -15.26
CA SER A 201 -0.67 -38.44 -15.06
C SER A 201 -1.90 -37.90 -15.79
N PRO A 202 -2.65 -38.73 -16.54
CA PRO A 202 -3.86 -38.28 -17.21
C PRO A 202 -4.91 -37.76 -16.22
N VAL A 203 -5.64 -36.74 -16.63
CA VAL A 203 -6.77 -36.17 -15.89
C VAL A 203 -8.06 -36.61 -16.55
N THR A 204 -8.98 -37.17 -15.77
CA THR A 204 -10.31 -37.58 -16.25
C THR A 204 -11.37 -36.84 -15.44
N GLN A 205 -12.35 -36.22 -16.12
CA GLN A 205 -13.42 -35.45 -15.49
C GLN A 205 -14.73 -35.68 -16.24
N THR A 206 -15.83 -35.80 -15.49
CA THR A 206 -17.18 -35.76 -16.06
C THR A 206 -17.61 -34.31 -16.21
N ILE A 207 -18.10 -33.95 -17.40
CA ILE A 207 -18.59 -32.62 -17.73
C ILE A 207 -19.98 -32.73 -18.35
N ARG A 208 -20.79 -31.68 -18.20
CA ARG A 208 -22.13 -31.58 -18.77
C ARG A 208 -22.19 -30.43 -19.75
N ILE A 209 -22.72 -30.70 -20.95
CA ILE A 209 -23.02 -29.69 -21.96
C ILE A 209 -24.53 -29.49 -22.00
N GLU A 210 -25.02 -28.30 -21.72
CA GLU A 210 -26.47 -28.06 -21.50
C GLU A 210 -27.25 -27.96 -22.82
N LYS A 211 -26.60 -27.51 -23.90
CA LYS A 211 -27.21 -27.40 -25.23
C LYS A 211 -26.18 -27.67 -26.33
N PRO A 212 -26.61 -28.12 -27.53
CA PRO A 212 -25.68 -28.27 -28.65
C PRO A 212 -25.02 -26.93 -28.99
N ALA A 213 -23.70 -26.86 -28.88
CA ALA A 213 -22.94 -25.62 -29.03
C ALA A 213 -21.49 -25.90 -29.46
N TRP A 214 -20.82 -24.84 -29.88
CA TRP A 214 -19.36 -24.82 -29.84
C TRP A 214 -18.94 -24.69 -28.38
N VAL A 215 -18.11 -25.64 -27.93
CA VAL A 215 -17.58 -25.69 -26.57
C VAL A 215 -16.08 -25.48 -26.66
N THR A 216 -15.56 -24.52 -25.89
CA THR A 216 -14.13 -24.40 -25.66
C THR A 216 -13.76 -25.24 -24.44
N PHE A 217 -12.94 -26.26 -24.67
CA PHE A 217 -12.33 -27.06 -23.63
C PHE A 217 -11.01 -26.43 -23.21
N TYR A 218 -10.81 -26.24 -21.91
CA TYR A 218 -9.54 -25.80 -21.34
C TYR A 218 -8.97 -26.86 -20.41
N TYR A 219 -7.66 -26.99 -20.39
CA TYR A 219 -6.90 -27.81 -19.47
C TYR A 219 -5.92 -26.91 -18.71
N ASP A 220 -6.23 -26.68 -17.44
CA ASP A 220 -5.35 -25.98 -16.50
C ASP A 220 -4.33 -27.00 -15.99
N ALA A 221 -3.12 -26.98 -16.56
CA ALA A 221 -2.09 -27.95 -16.24
C ALA A 221 -1.58 -27.82 -14.79
N ALA A 222 -1.61 -26.60 -14.24
CA ALA A 222 -1.18 -26.34 -12.86
C ALA A 222 -2.18 -26.92 -11.85
N LYS A 223 -3.49 -26.76 -12.11
CA LYS A 223 -4.56 -27.28 -11.24
C LYS A 223 -5.03 -28.68 -11.60
N LYS A 224 -4.50 -29.27 -12.69
CA LYS A 224 -4.91 -30.57 -13.23
C LYS A 224 -6.44 -30.66 -13.41
N ARG A 225 -7.02 -29.64 -14.04
CA ARG A 225 -8.48 -29.47 -14.19
C ARG A 225 -8.88 -29.28 -15.64
N ILE A 226 -10.01 -29.88 -16.04
CA ILE A 226 -10.65 -29.66 -17.34
C ILE A 226 -11.85 -28.73 -17.16
N ILE A 227 -11.97 -27.73 -18.03
CA ILE A 227 -13.07 -26.76 -18.05
C ILE A 227 -13.78 -26.86 -19.40
N ALA A 228 -15.11 -26.83 -19.42
CA ALA A 228 -15.91 -26.74 -20.64
C ALA A 228 -16.74 -25.45 -20.60
N ASP A 229 -16.47 -24.52 -21.53
CA ASP A 229 -17.25 -23.29 -21.70
C ASP A 229 -18.07 -23.38 -22.99
N ASP A 230 -19.38 -23.57 -22.84
CA ASP A 230 -20.36 -23.64 -23.94
C ASP A 230 -20.99 -22.26 -24.25
N GLY A 231 -20.49 -21.19 -23.62
CA GLY A 231 -21.00 -19.83 -23.77
C GLY A 231 -22.38 -19.59 -23.14
N SER A 232 -22.89 -20.51 -22.30
CA SER A 232 -24.19 -20.36 -21.63
C SER A 232 -24.23 -19.24 -20.59
N ILE A 233 -23.11 -19.00 -19.89
CA ILE A 233 -23.03 -18.02 -18.81
C ILE A 233 -22.87 -16.61 -19.40
N ARG A 234 -23.94 -15.81 -19.37
CA ARG A 234 -23.94 -14.42 -19.85
C ARG A 234 -23.33 -13.47 -18.83
N ALA A 235 -22.18 -12.88 -19.18
CA ALA A 235 -21.44 -11.97 -18.30
C ALA A 235 -22.26 -10.76 -17.84
N ASP A 236 -23.09 -10.17 -18.71
CA ASP A 236 -23.95 -9.01 -18.38
C ASP A 236 -25.08 -9.34 -17.40
N LYS A 237 -25.31 -10.63 -17.10
CA LYS A 237 -26.31 -11.10 -16.16
C LYS A 237 -25.74 -11.59 -14.84
N VAL A 238 -24.41 -11.62 -14.68
CA VAL A 238 -23.77 -12.01 -13.42
C VAL A 238 -23.42 -10.76 -12.62
N SER A 239 -23.89 -10.68 -11.37
CA SER A 239 -23.58 -9.55 -10.49
C SER A 239 -23.55 -9.93 -9.02
N HIS A 240 -22.58 -9.34 -8.31
CA HIS A 240 -22.49 -9.29 -6.86
C HIS A 240 -21.87 -7.94 -6.49
N ASP A 241 -22.42 -7.25 -5.50
CA ASP A 241 -21.88 -6.03 -4.93
C ASP A 241 -21.50 -6.23 -3.45
N SER A 242 -20.20 -6.23 -3.16
CA SER A 242 -19.66 -6.38 -1.81
C SER A 242 -19.95 -5.19 -0.89
N TRP A 243 -20.37 -4.04 -1.44
CA TRP A 243 -20.84 -2.88 -0.66
C TRP A 243 -22.34 -2.92 -0.39
N ASN A 244 -23.08 -3.78 -1.09
CA ASN A 244 -24.49 -4.01 -0.83
C ASN A 244 -24.68 -4.95 0.38
N LYS A 245 -25.24 -4.42 1.47
CA LYS A 245 -25.50 -5.16 2.71
C LYS A 245 -26.47 -6.34 2.54
N GLU A 246 -27.29 -6.35 1.48
CA GLU A 246 -28.18 -7.46 1.17
C GLU A 246 -27.47 -8.63 0.47
N GLU A 247 -26.33 -8.35 -0.19
CA GLU A 247 -25.56 -9.32 -0.97
C GLU A 247 -24.30 -9.80 -0.25
N ARG A 248 -23.82 -9.04 0.75
CA ARG A 248 -22.75 -9.44 1.68
C ARG A 248 -23.13 -9.10 3.12
N GLY A 249 -23.41 -10.12 3.92
CA GLY A 249 -23.82 -9.97 5.32
C GLY A 249 -23.01 -10.88 6.27
N PRO A 250 -22.55 -10.39 7.44
CA PRO A 250 -22.55 -8.99 7.86
C PRO A 250 -21.62 -8.14 6.99
N TRP A 251 -21.93 -6.84 6.90
CA TRP A 251 -21.09 -5.88 6.18
C TRP A 251 -19.91 -5.45 7.06
N GLY A 252 -18.73 -5.26 6.47
CA GLY A 252 -17.50 -4.96 7.21
C GLY A 252 -16.61 -6.17 7.50
N ALA A 253 -15.56 -5.95 8.29
CA ALA A 253 -14.74 -6.99 8.89
C ALA A 253 -15.56 -7.76 9.94
N VAL A 254 -15.22 -9.03 10.16
CA VAL A 254 -16.01 -9.93 11.02
C VAL A 254 -15.15 -10.53 12.12
N GLU A 255 -15.73 -10.74 13.29
CA GLU A 255 -15.05 -11.52 14.34
C GLU A 255 -14.94 -12.98 13.88
N GLU A 256 -13.82 -13.64 14.16
CA GLU A 256 -13.66 -15.07 13.86
C GLU A 256 -14.81 -15.90 14.45
N GLY A 257 -15.25 -16.91 13.70
CA GLY A 257 -16.45 -17.69 14.02
C GLY A 257 -17.77 -17.05 13.58
N THR A 258 -17.77 -15.82 13.04
CA THR A 258 -18.99 -15.20 12.48
C THR A 258 -19.28 -15.70 11.07
N PRO A 259 -20.47 -16.27 10.79
CA PRO A 259 -20.85 -16.66 9.43
C PRO A 259 -20.97 -15.45 8.50
N VAL A 260 -20.42 -15.57 7.29
CA VAL A 260 -20.54 -14.60 6.20
C VAL A 260 -21.45 -15.19 5.13
N THR A 261 -22.61 -14.57 4.94
CA THR A 261 -23.59 -14.87 3.90
C THR A 261 -23.35 -14.01 2.67
N LEU A 262 -23.28 -14.67 1.52
CA LEU A 262 -23.04 -14.04 0.22
C LEU A 262 -24.17 -14.39 -0.75
N LYS A 263 -24.55 -13.41 -1.58
CA LYS A 263 -25.48 -13.62 -2.70
C LYS A 263 -24.84 -13.27 -4.03
N LEU A 264 -25.22 -14.00 -5.07
CA LEU A 264 -24.84 -13.75 -6.45
C LEU A 264 -26.10 -13.80 -7.31
N ARG A 265 -26.23 -12.87 -8.27
CA ARG A 265 -27.28 -12.90 -9.29
C ARG A 265 -26.70 -13.44 -10.59
N THR A 266 -27.47 -14.26 -11.30
CA THR A 266 -27.15 -14.78 -12.64
C THR A 266 -28.37 -14.65 -13.55
N GLY A 267 -28.23 -14.80 -14.86
CA GLY A 267 -29.40 -14.91 -15.74
C GLY A 267 -30.21 -16.16 -15.40
N ALA A 268 -31.55 -16.08 -15.53
CA ALA A 268 -32.42 -17.20 -15.20
C ALA A 268 -32.12 -18.43 -16.07
N GLY A 269 -31.71 -19.53 -15.44
CA GLY A 269 -31.34 -20.78 -16.13
C GLY A 269 -29.98 -20.75 -16.83
N ASP A 270 -29.20 -19.66 -16.75
CA ASP A 270 -27.86 -19.57 -17.35
C ASP A 270 -26.84 -20.43 -16.61
N VAL A 271 -27.09 -20.74 -15.33
CA VAL A 271 -26.15 -21.38 -14.40
C VAL A 271 -26.86 -22.52 -13.69
N SER A 272 -26.23 -23.70 -13.63
CA SER A 272 -26.74 -24.89 -12.97
C SER A 272 -26.18 -25.09 -11.57
N GLY A 273 -25.05 -24.47 -11.23
CA GLY A 273 -24.50 -24.45 -9.88
C GLY A 273 -23.52 -23.32 -9.61
N VAL A 274 -23.50 -22.84 -8.36
CA VAL A 274 -22.55 -21.83 -7.90
C VAL A 274 -21.87 -22.31 -6.61
N LYS A 275 -20.55 -22.10 -6.53
CA LYS A 275 -19.76 -22.31 -5.30
C LYS A 275 -19.09 -21.01 -4.90
N ILE A 276 -18.93 -20.78 -3.61
CA ILE A 276 -18.03 -19.77 -3.06
C ILE A 276 -16.66 -20.43 -2.93
N MET A 277 -15.65 -19.90 -3.60
CA MET A 277 -14.25 -20.25 -3.35
C MET A 277 -13.70 -19.26 -2.34
N VAL A 278 -13.21 -19.74 -1.21
CA VAL A 278 -12.66 -18.92 -0.13
C VAL A 278 -11.21 -19.32 0.10
N THR A 279 -10.31 -18.35 0.10
CA THR A 279 -8.88 -18.57 0.34
C THR A 279 -8.43 -17.74 1.54
N LYS A 280 -7.88 -18.40 2.57
CA LYS A 280 -7.15 -17.73 3.65
C LYS A 280 -5.73 -17.44 3.15
N ALA A 281 -5.36 -16.17 3.02
CA ALA A 281 -4.02 -15.79 2.58
C ALA A 281 -2.96 -16.18 3.62
N ALA A 282 -1.80 -16.61 3.14
CA ALA A 282 -0.59 -16.65 3.96
C ALA A 282 0.05 -15.25 3.98
N MET A 283 0.81 -14.91 5.03
CA MET A 283 1.64 -13.69 5.02
C MET A 283 3.03 -14.06 4.52
N THR A 284 3.43 -13.54 3.36
CA THR A 284 4.73 -13.85 2.75
C THR A 284 5.39 -12.59 2.21
N ALA A 285 6.72 -12.61 2.12
CA ALA A 285 7.47 -11.50 1.54
C ALA A 285 7.69 -11.63 0.01
N LYS A 286 7.23 -12.73 -0.60
CA LYS A 286 7.37 -13.08 -2.04
C LYS A 286 8.76 -12.79 -2.65
N GLY A 287 9.83 -13.02 -1.88
CA GLY A 287 11.21 -12.80 -2.33
C GLY A 287 11.67 -11.33 -2.31
N GLY A 288 10.87 -10.41 -1.78
CA GLY A 288 11.32 -9.10 -1.33
C GLY A 288 11.35 -9.02 0.20
N ASP A 289 11.42 -7.79 0.71
CA ASP A 289 11.51 -7.52 2.15
C ASP A 289 10.13 -7.27 2.78
N GLU A 290 9.07 -6.95 2.01
CA GLU A 290 7.74 -6.63 2.55
C GLU A 290 6.80 -7.84 2.67
N TYR A 291 6.37 -8.16 3.89
CA TYR A 291 5.31 -9.13 4.19
C TYR A 291 3.92 -8.61 3.79
N ASN A 292 3.23 -9.36 2.92
CA ASN A 292 1.91 -9.04 2.38
C ASN A 292 0.98 -10.27 2.35
N PRO A 293 -0.35 -10.09 2.24
CA PRO A 293 -1.27 -11.19 2.01
C PRO A 293 -1.03 -11.86 0.66
N ASP A 294 -0.79 -13.16 0.71
CA ASP A 294 -0.55 -14.02 -0.43
C ASP A 294 -1.62 -15.13 -0.51
N TYR A 295 -2.55 -14.95 -1.44
CA TYR A 295 -3.59 -15.94 -1.72
C TYR A 295 -3.06 -17.17 -2.46
N GLU A 296 -1.89 -17.10 -3.13
CA GLU A 296 -1.31 -18.23 -3.86
C GLU A 296 -0.67 -19.24 -2.91
N ALA A 297 0.01 -18.74 -1.87
CA ALA A 297 0.49 -19.55 -0.74
C ALA A 297 -0.59 -19.86 0.31
N GLY A 298 -1.83 -19.43 0.05
CA GLY A 298 -2.97 -19.55 0.96
C GLY A 298 -3.63 -20.94 0.96
N GLN A 299 -4.60 -21.12 1.87
CA GLN A 299 -5.42 -22.33 1.94
C GLN A 299 -6.82 -22.06 1.39
N THR A 300 -7.28 -22.90 0.45
CA THR A 300 -8.55 -22.71 -0.26
C THR A 300 -9.59 -23.75 0.13
N ALA A 301 -10.84 -23.31 0.31
CA ALA A 301 -12.02 -24.13 0.55
C ALA A 301 -13.19 -23.71 -0.37
N TYR A 302 -14.11 -24.63 -0.64
CA TYR A 302 -15.28 -24.39 -1.50
C TYR A 302 -16.58 -24.65 -0.73
N TYR A 303 -17.55 -23.76 -0.90
CA TYR A 303 -18.86 -23.83 -0.25
C TYR A 303 -19.97 -23.77 -1.29
N PRO A 304 -20.89 -24.74 -1.35
CA PRO A 304 -21.99 -24.71 -2.32
C PRO A 304 -22.97 -23.57 -2.01
N MET A 305 -23.53 -22.97 -3.06
CA MET A 305 -24.64 -22.03 -2.96
C MET A 305 -25.95 -22.69 -3.43
N GLN A 306 -27.05 -22.22 -2.88
CA GLN A 306 -28.40 -22.65 -3.25
C GLN A 306 -29.11 -21.52 -4.01
N LYS A 307 -29.83 -21.87 -5.08
CA LYS A 307 -30.75 -20.94 -5.73
C LYS A 307 -31.95 -20.72 -4.81
N ILE A 308 -32.11 -19.49 -4.30
CA ILE A 308 -33.17 -19.12 -3.36
C ILE A 308 -34.39 -18.48 -4.05
N GLY A 309 -34.28 -18.16 -5.33
CA GLY A 309 -35.40 -17.66 -6.12
C GLY A 309 -34.99 -17.15 -7.49
N THR A 310 -35.99 -16.75 -8.27
CA THR A 310 -35.83 -16.06 -9.55
C THR A 310 -36.67 -14.78 -9.49
N LYS A 311 -36.08 -13.64 -9.84
CA LYS A 311 -36.75 -12.35 -9.86
C LYS A 311 -36.26 -11.54 -11.06
N ASP A 312 -37.18 -10.91 -11.80
CA ASP A 312 -36.87 -10.03 -12.93
C ASP A 312 -35.93 -10.68 -13.98
N GLY A 313 -36.11 -11.98 -14.25
CA GLY A 313 -35.30 -12.74 -15.19
C GLY A 313 -33.89 -13.10 -14.68
N GLN A 314 -33.61 -12.90 -13.39
CA GLN A 314 -32.35 -13.28 -12.75
C GLN A 314 -32.56 -14.34 -11.66
N ASP A 315 -31.70 -15.34 -11.62
CA ASP A 315 -31.60 -16.29 -10.52
C ASP A 315 -30.76 -15.69 -9.39
N ILE A 316 -31.20 -15.89 -8.15
CA ILE A 316 -30.51 -15.43 -6.95
C ILE A 316 -29.96 -16.65 -6.21
N TRP A 317 -28.65 -16.69 -6.08
CA TRP A 317 -27.91 -17.72 -5.36
C TRP A 317 -27.49 -17.19 -4.00
N GLN A 318 -27.57 -18.03 -2.97
CA GLN A 318 -27.11 -17.71 -1.63
C GLN A 318 -26.27 -18.85 -1.06
N GLY A 319 -25.16 -18.50 -0.41
CA GLY A 319 -24.34 -19.43 0.36
C GLY A 319 -23.71 -18.73 1.55
N SER A 320 -23.04 -19.49 2.41
CA SER A 320 -22.31 -18.92 3.53
C SER A 320 -21.06 -19.73 3.84
N PHE A 321 -20.07 -19.06 4.40
CA PHE A 321 -18.90 -19.69 4.99
C PHE A 321 -18.63 -19.05 6.36
N THR A 322 -17.85 -19.72 7.21
CA THR A 322 -17.50 -19.20 8.55
C THR A 322 -15.98 -19.25 8.70
N PRO A 323 -15.29 -18.09 8.79
CA PRO A 323 -13.87 -18.05 9.12
C PRO A 323 -13.63 -18.70 10.49
N GLN A 324 -12.98 -19.87 10.52
CA GLN A 324 -12.72 -20.60 11.77
C GLN A 324 -11.60 -20.00 12.63
N SER A 325 -10.85 -19.06 12.07
CA SER A 325 -9.73 -18.39 12.70
C SER A 325 -9.61 -16.97 12.14
N TYR A 326 -9.02 -16.05 12.88
CA TYR A 326 -8.63 -14.75 12.34
C TYR A 326 -7.65 -14.89 11.15
N GLY A 327 -7.66 -13.89 10.27
CA GLY A 327 -6.86 -13.85 9.05
C GLY A 327 -7.47 -12.97 7.95
N ILE A 328 -6.70 -12.80 6.88
CA ILE A 328 -7.20 -12.20 5.64
C ILE A 328 -7.74 -13.31 4.76
N TYR A 329 -9.05 -13.27 4.51
CA TYR A 329 -9.75 -14.17 3.61
C TYR A 329 -10.12 -13.43 2.33
N GLY A 330 -10.08 -14.15 1.21
CA GLY A 330 -10.53 -13.68 -0.09
C GLY A 330 -11.60 -14.63 -0.60
N TYR A 331 -12.66 -14.11 -1.22
CA TYR A 331 -13.66 -14.95 -1.88
C TYR A 331 -13.87 -14.61 -3.35
N LYS A 332 -14.30 -15.62 -4.09
CA LYS A 332 -14.81 -15.56 -5.47
C LYS A 332 -16.02 -16.48 -5.58
N PHE A 333 -16.81 -16.30 -6.63
CA PHE A 333 -17.84 -17.25 -7.02
C PHE A 333 -17.35 -18.09 -8.20
N VAL A 334 -17.60 -19.39 -8.17
CA VAL A 334 -17.31 -20.33 -9.25
C VAL A 334 -18.64 -20.81 -9.81
N LEU A 335 -18.90 -20.51 -11.08
CA LEU A 335 -20.15 -20.79 -11.78
C LEU A 335 -19.95 -22.01 -12.69
N ASN A 336 -20.76 -23.06 -12.50
CA ASN A 336 -20.72 -24.35 -13.22
C ASN A 336 -19.34 -25.04 -13.23
N ASP A 337 -18.46 -24.74 -12.27
CA ASP A 337 -17.03 -25.12 -12.30
C ASP A 337 -16.27 -24.62 -13.54
N THR A 338 -16.85 -23.67 -14.28
CA THR A 338 -16.31 -23.11 -15.54
C THR A 338 -15.68 -21.75 -15.33
N LYS A 339 -16.43 -20.77 -14.81
CA LYS A 339 -16.00 -19.35 -14.71
C LYS A 339 -15.90 -18.88 -13.27
N GLU A 340 -15.01 -17.94 -13.03
CA GLU A 340 -14.84 -17.22 -11.77
C GLU A 340 -15.47 -15.83 -11.89
N TYR A 341 -16.35 -15.46 -10.95
CA TYR A 341 -16.74 -14.07 -10.69
C TYR A 341 -16.01 -13.60 -9.44
N GLY A 342 -15.21 -12.55 -9.56
CA GLY A 342 -14.42 -12.01 -8.45
C GLY A 342 -14.28 -10.50 -8.55
N ASP A 343 -13.56 -9.93 -7.61
CA ASP A 343 -13.28 -8.50 -7.56
C ASP A 343 -12.53 -8.04 -8.82
N ASP A 344 -12.72 -6.79 -9.21
CA ASP A 344 -12.18 -6.24 -10.45
C ASP A 344 -10.92 -5.37 -10.21
N THR A 345 -10.61 -4.46 -11.12
CA THR A 345 -9.49 -3.53 -10.94
C THR A 345 -9.70 -2.55 -9.78
N LYS A 346 -10.94 -2.14 -9.55
CA LYS A 346 -11.40 -1.32 -8.42
C LYS A 346 -11.76 -2.26 -7.28
N THR A 347 -11.07 -2.14 -6.16
CA THR A 347 -11.27 -3.06 -5.04
C THR A 347 -12.58 -2.79 -4.31
N GLY A 348 -13.42 -3.81 -4.19
CA GLY A 348 -14.73 -3.70 -3.55
C GLY A 348 -15.79 -3.10 -4.46
N GLY A 349 -17.04 -3.14 -4.01
CA GLY A 349 -18.19 -2.88 -4.86
C GLY A 349 -18.50 -4.10 -5.75
N THR A 350 -18.67 -3.87 -7.06
CA THR A 350 -18.95 -4.90 -8.06
C THR A 350 -17.70 -5.68 -8.49
N GLY A 351 -17.87 -6.69 -9.35
CA GLY A 351 -16.75 -7.47 -9.88
C GLY A 351 -16.90 -7.82 -11.36
N GLU A 352 -16.06 -8.75 -11.80
CA GLU A 352 -15.97 -9.20 -13.18
C GLU A 352 -16.03 -10.72 -13.30
N LEU A 353 -16.55 -11.21 -14.44
CA LEU A 353 -16.58 -12.63 -14.79
C LEU A 353 -15.43 -12.96 -15.75
N LYS A 354 -14.56 -13.90 -15.37
CA LYS A 354 -13.50 -14.44 -16.23
C LYS A 354 -13.47 -15.96 -16.16
N LEU A 355 -12.77 -16.58 -17.09
CA LEU A 355 -12.51 -18.02 -17.04
C LEU A 355 -11.69 -18.41 -15.78
N ALA A 356 -10.68 -17.61 -15.48
CA ALA A 356 -9.86 -17.72 -14.27
C ALA A 356 -9.16 -16.39 -13.98
N GLY A 357 -8.63 -16.24 -12.76
CA GLY A 357 -7.69 -15.15 -12.45
C GLY A 357 -8.35 -13.80 -12.18
N THR A 358 -9.64 -13.77 -11.82
CA THR A 358 -10.25 -12.58 -11.20
C THR A 358 -9.56 -12.25 -9.87
N LYS A 359 -9.76 -11.06 -9.31
CA LYS A 359 -9.26 -10.78 -7.96
C LYS A 359 -10.22 -11.31 -6.90
N TYR A 360 -9.76 -11.33 -5.66
CA TYR A 360 -10.57 -11.77 -4.52
C TYR A 360 -11.28 -10.56 -3.90
N PHE A 361 -12.57 -10.72 -3.59
CA PHE A 361 -13.23 -9.83 -2.66
C PHE A 361 -12.72 -10.12 -1.24
N GLN A 362 -12.33 -9.09 -0.50
CA GLN A 362 -11.73 -9.29 0.82
C GLN A 362 -12.77 -9.47 1.94
N VAL A 363 -12.44 -10.38 2.86
CA VAL A 363 -13.05 -10.52 4.19
C VAL A 363 -11.93 -10.55 5.22
N THR A 364 -11.84 -9.50 6.02
CA THR A 364 -10.95 -9.46 7.19
C THR A 364 -11.67 -10.14 8.35
N ALA A 365 -11.11 -11.25 8.85
CA ALA A 365 -11.58 -11.90 10.05
C ALA A 365 -10.64 -11.55 11.21
N TYR A 366 -11.13 -10.88 12.25
CA TYR A 366 -10.32 -10.47 13.40
C TYR A 366 -10.56 -11.37 14.62
N LYS A 367 -9.56 -11.44 15.49
CA LYS A 367 -9.57 -12.27 16.70
C LYS A 367 -10.70 -11.86 17.64
N LYS A 368 -11.33 -12.85 18.28
CA LYS A 368 -12.40 -12.61 19.23
C LYS A 368 -11.95 -11.73 20.40
N GLY A 369 -12.75 -10.70 20.70
CA GLY A 369 -12.44 -9.74 21.77
C GLY A 369 -11.27 -8.81 21.45
N PHE A 370 -10.96 -8.58 20.17
CA PHE A 370 -9.99 -7.56 19.78
C PHE A 370 -10.45 -6.19 20.28
N GLU A 371 -9.61 -5.56 21.11
CA GLU A 371 -9.80 -4.20 21.62
C GLU A 371 -8.59 -3.33 21.32
N THR A 372 -8.85 -2.03 21.22
CA THR A 372 -7.85 -1.00 20.98
C THR A 372 -7.90 0.07 22.09
N PRO A 373 -6.83 0.84 22.34
CA PRO A 373 -6.81 1.82 23.43
C PRO A 373 -7.91 2.87 23.31
N ALA A 374 -8.67 3.07 24.39
CA ALA A 374 -9.79 4.02 24.41
C ALA A 374 -9.32 5.47 24.29
N TRP A 375 -8.23 5.84 24.97
CA TRP A 375 -7.70 7.21 24.95
C TRP A 375 -7.33 7.68 23.53
N ALA A 376 -6.83 6.76 22.69
CA ALA A 376 -6.39 7.07 21.34
C ALA A 376 -7.57 7.32 20.38
N LYS A 377 -8.74 6.67 20.58
CA LYS A 377 -9.98 6.98 19.83
C LYS A 377 -10.43 8.43 20.02
N GLU A 378 -10.21 8.98 21.21
CA GLU A 378 -10.60 10.33 21.57
C GLU A 378 -9.52 11.39 21.34
N ALA A 379 -8.29 10.96 21.03
CA ALA A 379 -7.16 11.85 20.98
C ALA A 379 -7.20 12.80 19.78
N VAL A 380 -6.62 13.98 19.97
CA VAL A 380 -6.10 14.83 18.90
C VAL A 380 -4.59 14.83 19.05
N CYS A 381 -3.92 14.19 18.10
CA CYS A 381 -2.49 13.99 18.10
C CYS A 381 -1.78 15.14 17.37
N TYR A 382 -0.52 15.38 17.74
CA TYR A 382 0.33 16.38 17.13
C TYR A 382 1.71 15.76 16.87
N GLN A 383 2.10 15.65 15.61
CA GLN A 383 3.40 15.11 15.21
C GLN A 383 4.47 16.21 15.29
N ILE A 384 5.56 15.93 16.01
CA ILE A 384 6.71 16.82 16.17
C ILE A 384 7.95 16.15 15.60
N PHE A 385 8.63 16.87 14.70
CA PHE A 385 10.02 16.61 14.34
C PHE A 385 10.93 17.42 15.28
N PRO A 386 11.62 16.79 16.25
CA PRO A 386 12.19 17.49 17.42
C PRO A 386 13.14 18.66 17.06
N ASP A 387 14.12 18.41 16.19
CA ASP A 387 15.16 19.37 15.79
C ASP A 387 14.60 20.66 15.17
N ARG A 388 13.35 20.63 14.70
CA ARG A 388 12.73 21.70 13.92
C ARG A 388 11.60 22.40 14.65
N PHE A 389 11.29 22.00 15.89
CA PHE A 389 10.11 22.50 16.59
C PHE A 389 10.40 23.70 17.48
N PHE A 390 11.28 23.59 18.47
CA PHE A 390 11.71 24.73 19.30
C PHE A 390 13.03 24.40 20.00
N ASP A 391 14.00 25.30 19.91
CA ASP A 391 15.24 25.26 20.69
C ASP A 391 14.96 25.71 22.13
N GLY A 392 15.11 24.78 23.06
CA GLY A 392 14.85 24.95 24.48
C GLY A 392 16.12 25.03 25.32
N ASP A 393 17.22 24.46 24.87
CA ASP A 393 18.50 24.43 25.56
C ASP A 393 19.66 24.57 24.57
N PRO A 394 20.04 25.81 24.21
CA PRO A 394 21.14 26.05 23.26
C PRO A 394 22.50 25.51 23.73
N SER A 395 22.63 25.10 25.00
CA SER A 395 23.88 24.56 25.53
C SER A 395 24.21 23.17 24.99
N ILE A 396 23.23 22.43 24.49
CA ILE A 396 23.41 21.08 23.91
C ILE A 396 23.51 21.07 22.39
N ASP A 397 23.33 22.21 21.72
CA ASP A 397 23.40 22.30 20.26
C ASP A 397 24.73 21.81 19.69
N ASN A 398 25.81 21.92 20.46
CA ASN A 398 27.16 21.51 20.07
C ASN A 398 27.62 20.24 20.82
N ALA A 399 26.70 19.42 21.34
CA ALA A 399 27.04 18.25 22.16
C ALA A 399 27.82 17.15 21.41
N ARG A 400 27.88 17.21 20.08
CA ARG A 400 28.77 16.37 19.27
C ARG A 400 29.29 17.13 18.04
N THR A 401 30.46 16.73 17.54
CA THR A 401 31.11 17.36 16.37
C THR A 401 30.96 16.56 15.08
N THR A 402 30.67 15.25 15.17
CA THR A 402 30.54 14.36 14.01
C THR A 402 29.14 13.76 13.92
N ALA A 403 28.59 13.73 12.72
CA ALA A 403 27.33 13.06 12.39
C ALA A 403 27.60 11.56 12.16
N ARG A 404 27.83 11.10 10.93
CA ARG A 404 28.10 9.69 10.57
C ARG A 404 29.58 9.50 10.21
N GLY A 405 30.25 8.51 10.81
CA GLY A 405 31.70 8.33 10.59
C GLY A 405 32.48 9.60 10.97
N SER A 406 33.27 10.15 10.04
CA SER A 406 33.99 11.42 10.21
C SER A 406 33.28 12.65 9.60
N GLN A 407 32.04 12.49 9.11
CA GLN A 407 31.27 13.60 8.56
C GLN A 407 30.97 14.64 9.66
N PRO A 408 31.12 15.95 9.39
CA PRO A 408 30.83 16.99 10.37
C PRO A 408 29.32 17.14 10.62
N VAL A 409 28.96 17.59 11.82
CA VAL A 409 27.64 18.16 12.09
C VAL A 409 27.57 19.56 11.47
N GLN A 410 26.45 19.88 10.82
CA GLN A 410 26.19 21.24 10.32
C GLN A 410 25.18 21.95 11.21
N HIS A 411 25.58 23.08 11.78
CA HIS A 411 24.65 23.94 12.51
C HIS A 411 24.04 24.97 11.58
N ARG A 412 22.70 25.04 11.58
CA ARG A 412 21.89 25.99 10.81
C ARG A 412 21.29 27.02 11.74
N ALA A 413 21.11 28.26 11.26
CA ALA A 413 20.30 29.22 11.98
C ALA A 413 18.82 28.83 11.88
N TRP A 414 18.01 29.17 12.89
CA TRP A 414 16.57 28.84 12.91
C TRP A 414 15.80 29.32 11.67
N THR A 415 16.28 30.37 10.98
CA THR A 415 15.64 30.93 9.78
C THR A 415 16.13 30.33 8.46
N ASP A 416 17.14 29.47 8.49
CA ASP A 416 17.66 28.82 7.29
C ASP A 416 16.69 27.76 6.76
N LEU A 417 16.88 27.38 5.49
CA LEU A 417 16.18 26.23 4.92
C LEU A 417 16.96 24.94 5.23
N PRO A 418 16.27 23.80 5.33
CA PRO A 418 16.94 22.50 5.40
C PRO A 418 17.93 22.33 4.23
N ALA A 419 19.07 21.71 4.52
CA ALA A 419 20.08 21.35 3.54
C ALA A 419 19.43 20.56 2.39
N ASN A 420 19.76 20.92 1.15
CA ASN A 420 19.24 20.22 -0.03
C ASN A 420 20.28 20.26 -1.14
N SER A 421 21.03 19.17 -1.26
CA SER A 421 22.12 18.95 -2.20
C SER A 421 21.70 19.15 -3.65
N GLY A 422 20.44 18.84 -3.98
CA GLY A 422 19.85 19.05 -5.30
C GLY A 422 19.62 20.53 -5.66
N ALA A 423 19.51 21.43 -4.67
CA ALA A 423 19.34 22.86 -4.87
C ALA A 423 20.67 23.62 -5.02
N GLY A 424 21.80 22.89 -4.98
CA GLY A 424 23.14 23.45 -4.84
C GLY A 424 23.45 23.68 -3.36
N ALA A 425 24.45 22.96 -2.84
CA ALA A 425 24.87 23.10 -1.46
C ALA A 425 25.31 24.55 -1.17
N ALA A 426 24.55 25.28 -0.35
CA ALA A 426 24.89 26.67 0.02
C ALA A 426 26.23 26.77 0.78
N ASP A 427 26.69 25.66 1.37
CA ASP A 427 27.91 25.50 2.18
C ASP A 427 28.91 24.47 1.60
N GLY A 428 28.61 23.90 0.42
CA GLY A 428 29.49 22.92 -0.24
C GLY A 428 29.37 21.47 0.25
N ASP A 429 28.41 21.17 1.15
CA ASP A 429 28.17 19.80 1.63
C ASP A 429 27.04 19.09 0.85
N ALA A 430 27.26 17.81 0.52
CA ALA A 430 26.31 16.94 -0.17
C ALA A 430 25.41 16.12 0.79
N TRP A 431 25.57 16.24 2.12
CA TRP A 431 24.86 15.42 3.11
C TRP A 431 23.61 16.10 3.69
N ASP A 432 22.45 15.87 3.08
CA ASP A 432 21.17 16.49 3.46
C ASP A 432 20.66 16.12 4.86
N CYS A 433 21.21 15.08 5.48
CA CYS A 433 20.77 14.57 6.78
C CYS A 433 21.63 15.03 7.96
N ASN A 434 22.68 15.85 7.73
CA ASN A 434 23.63 16.28 8.75
C ASN A 434 23.38 17.70 9.27
N ASP A 435 22.25 18.32 8.92
CA ASP A 435 21.89 19.68 9.34
C ASP A 435 21.00 19.70 10.59
N PHE A 436 21.39 20.52 11.56
CA PHE A 436 20.75 20.62 12.88
C PHE A 436 20.43 22.08 13.21
N PHE A 437 19.22 22.31 13.70
CA PHE A 437 18.68 23.64 13.99
C PHE A 437 18.54 23.93 15.50
N GLY A 438 18.81 22.93 16.36
CA GLY A 438 18.84 23.09 17.82
C GLY A 438 17.52 22.76 18.52
N GLY A 439 16.49 22.29 17.80
CA GLY A 439 15.24 21.90 18.45
C GLY A 439 15.39 20.67 19.36
N ASP A 440 14.81 20.71 20.56
CA ASP A 440 15.10 19.69 21.58
C ASP A 440 13.89 19.35 22.48
N ILE A 441 14.06 18.36 23.38
CA ILE A 441 13.00 17.88 24.30
C ILE A 441 12.61 18.94 25.33
N ALA A 442 13.56 19.76 25.82
CA ALA A 442 13.26 20.87 26.72
C ALA A 442 12.42 21.95 26.01
N GLY A 443 12.65 22.14 24.71
CA GLY A 443 11.92 23.06 23.87
C GLY A 443 10.48 22.61 23.67
N ILE A 444 10.25 21.31 23.42
CA ILE A 444 8.90 20.72 23.40
C ILE A 444 8.20 20.95 24.75
N THR A 445 8.91 20.71 25.87
CA THR A 445 8.39 20.93 27.22
C THR A 445 7.94 22.39 27.43
N LYS A 446 8.74 23.37 27.00
CA LYS A 446 8.41 24.81 27.06
C LYS A 446 7.19 25.20 26.22
N LYS A 447 6.79 24.38 25.25
CA LYS A 447 5.67 24.64 24.33
C LYS A 447 4.42 23.81 24.61
N LEU A 448 4.40 23.02 25.69
CA LEU A 448 3.20 22.25 26.06
C LEU A 448 1.96 23.12 26.29
N ASP A 449 2.12 24.35 26.79
CA ASP A 449 0.97 25.27 26.98
C ASP A 449 0.41 25.78 25.65
N TYR A 450 1.26 25.97 24.64
CA TYR A 450 0.82 26.26 23.28
C TYR A 450 -0.02 25.11 22.73
N LEU A 451 0.49 23.88 22.82
CA LEU A 451 -0.19 22.67 22.35
C LEU A 451 -1.50 22.43 23.11
N LYS A 452 -1.50 22.61 24.44
CA LYS A 452 -2.72 22.52 25.25
C LYS A 452 -3.74 23.59 24.87
N GLY A 453 -3.27 24.81 24.58
CA GLY A 453 -4.09 25.93 24.15
C GLY A 453 -4.76 25.74 22.78
N LEU A 454 -4.18 24.91 21.91
CA LEU A 454 -4.81 24.43 20.67
C LEU A 454 -5.85 23.34 20.94
N GLY A 455 -5.67 22.56 22.01
CA GLY A 455 -6.55 21.43 22.39
C GLY A 455 -5.96 20.05 22.11
N ILE A 456 -4.64 19.96 21.91
CA ILE A 456 -3.91 18.70 21.70
C ILE A 456 -3.96 17.83 22.96
N THR A 457 -4.10 16.52 22.77
CA THR A 457 -4.17 15.52 23.85
C THR A 457 -3.16 14.38 23.69
N ALA A 458 -2.48 14.29 22.55
CA ALA A 458 -1.38 13.36 22.35
C ALA A 458 -0.27 14.01 21.50
N ILE A 459 0.98 13.65 21.77
CA ILE A 459 2.13 14.07 20.97
C ILE A 459 2.77 12.81 20.39
N TYR A 460 3.00 12.82 19.09
CA TYR A 460 3.83 11.83 18.41
C TYR A 460 5.19 12.47 18.11
N LEU A 461 6.27 11.89 18.65
CA LEU A 461 7.63 12.30 18.34
C LEU A 461 8.24 11.38 17.29
N ASN A 462 8.77 11.97 16.22
CA ASN A 462 9.78 11.31 15.38
C ASN A 462 10.97 10.83 16.25
N PRO A 463 11.84 9.93 15.74
CA PRO A 463 12.81 9.23 16.58
C PRO A 463 13.69 10.17 17.43
N VAL A 464 13.93 9.79 18.68
CA VAL A 464 14.76 10.57 19.64
C VAL A 464 15.95 9.79 20.18
N TYR A 465 16.11 8.53 19.77
CA TYR A 465 17.29 7.73 20.08
C TYR A 465 18.56 8.44 19.60
N ALA A 466 19.68 8.17 20.26
CA ALA A 466 20.97 8.59 19.74
C ALA A 466 21.14 8.05 18.32
N ALA A 467 21.40 8.94 17.35
CA ALA A 467 21.50 8.60 15.93
C ALA A 467 22.48 9.55 15.21
N SER A 468 22.80 9.33 13.93
CA SER A 468 23.78 10.17 13.22
C SER A 468 23.14 11.36 12.53
N SER A 469 21.95 11.15 11.98
CA SER A 469 21.21 12.14 11.20
C SER A 469 20.32 13.07 12.05
N ASN A 470 19.77 14.09 11.38
CA ASN A 470 18.73 14.97 11.89
C ASN A 470 17.39 14.24 12.13
N HIS A 471 17.10 13.18 11.38
CA HIS A 471 15.82 12.46 11.38
C HIS A 471 15.83 11.26 12.32
N ARG A 472 17.04 10.76 12.65
CA ARG A 472 17.32 9.76 13.69
C ARG A 472 16.73 8.37 13.44
N TYR A 473 16.40 8.07 12.19
CA TYR A 473 16.02 6.70 11.76
C TYR A 473 17.23 5.75 11.70
N ASP A 474 18.44 6.29 11.69
CA ASP A 474 19.72 5.59 11.76
C ASP A 474 20.20 5.46 13.23
N ALA A 475 19.38 4.83 14.07
CA ALA A 475 19.67 4.69 15.50
C ALA A 475 21.07 4.12 15.76
N ARG A 476 21.86 4.84 16.54
CA ARG A 476 23.20 4.47 16.99
C ARG A 476 23.18 3.69 18.29
N ASP A 477 22.31 4.06 19.22
CA ASP A 477 22.09 3.36 20.48
C ASP A 477 20.64 3.56 20.95
N TYR A 478 19.94 2.45 21.22
CA TYR A 478 18.56 2.46 21.69
C TYR A 478 18.45 2.74 23.20
N ASN A 479 19.57 2.66 23.92
CA ASN A 479 19.67 2.95 25.34
C ASN A 479 20.12 4.39 25.64
N ALA A 480 20.17 5.26 24.63
CA ALA A 480 20.51 6.66 24.78
C ALA A 480 19.52 7.55 24.02
N ILE A 481 19.23 8.72 24.58
CA ILE A 481 18.62 9.85 23.83
C ILE A 481 19.73 10.54 23.04
N ASP A 482 19.41 11.06 21.86
CA ASP A 482 20.38 11.83 21.10
C ASP A 482 20.87 13.04 21.91
N PRO A 483 22.19 13.22 22.08
CA PRO A 483 22.73 14.29 22.91
C PRO A 483 22.37 15.70 22.39
N LEU A 484 22.01 15.84 21.10
CA LEU A 484 21.49 17.09 20.53
C LEU A 484 20.00 17.34 20.86
N LEU A 485 19.30 16.39 21.49
CA LEU A 485 17.92 16.54 21.97
C LEU A 485 17.79 16.56 23.49
N GLY A 486 18.83 16.12 24.20
CA GLY A 486 18.89 16.05 25.67
C GLY A 486 19.22 14.66 26.19
N ASP A 487 18.56 14.25 27.27
CA ASP A 487 18.78 12.97 27.95
C ASP A 487 17.46 12.37 28.45
N PHE A 488 17.52 11.21 29.13
CA PHE A 488 16.32 10.60 29.72
C PHE A 488 15.69 11.47 30.81
N LYS A 489 16.43 12.36 31.47
CA LYS A 489 15.89 13.27 32.48
C LYS A 489 15.05 14.36 31.81
N ALA A 490 15.48 14.87 30.66
CA ALA A 490 14.68 15.77 29.83
C ALA A 490 13.38 15.08 29.38
N LEU A 491 13.46 13.82 28.95
CA LEU A 491 12.27 13.03 28.60
C LEU A 491 11.30 12.82 29.78
N GLN A 492 11.81 12.47 30.96
CA GLN A 492 10.99 12.35 32.18
C GLN A 492 10.34 13.67 32.57
N THR A 493 11.04 14.78 32.37
CA THR A 493 10.49 16.12 32.61
C THR A 493 9.34 16.40 31.64
N LEU A 494 9.54 16.12 30.35
CA LEU A 494 8.49 16.24 29.34
C LEU A 494 7.27 15.40 29.71
N THR A 495 7.45 14.11 30.00
CA THR A 495 6.33 13.20 30.27
C THR A 495 5.61 13.54 31.58
N ALA A 496 6.33 14.00 32.61
CA ALA A 496 5.71 14.51 33.83
C ALA A 496 4.86 15.76 33.58
N GLU A 497 5.32 16.71 32.77
CA GLU A 497 4.57 17.91 32.39
C GLU A 497 3.38 17.62 31.47
N MET A 498 3.52 16.64 30.57
CA MET A 498 2.43 16.13 29.74
C MET A 498 1.35 15.47 30.60
N LYS A 499 1.73 14.66 31.58
CA LYS A 499 0.80 14.01 32.52
C LYS A 499 -0.05 15.03 33.29
N LYS A 500 0.55 16.13 33.75
CA LYS A 500 -0.18 17.24 34.40
C LYS A 500 -1.26 17.86 33.49
N ARG A 501 -1.10 17.74 32.17
CA ARG A 501 -2.01 18.28 31.15
C ARG A 501 -2.97 17.24 30.57
N GLY A 502 -2.91 16.00 31.04
CA GLY A 502 -3.67 14.87 30.51
C GLY A 502 -3.30 14.55 29.06
N MET A 503 -2.02 14.62 28.73
CA MET A 503 -1.49 14.32 27.40
C MET A 503 -0.76 12.98 27.36
N HIS A 504 -0.83 12.32 26.20
CA HIS A 504 -0.16 11.05 25.93
C HIS A 504 1.06 11.24 25.02
N LEU A 505 2.11 10.46 25.26
CA LEU A 505 3.31 10.45 24.41
C LEU A 505 3.32 9.19 23.54
N ILE A 506 3.40 9.36 22.23
CA ILE A 506 3.68 8.32 21.24
C ILE A 506 5.09 8.56 20.73
N MET A 507 5.91 7.51 20.67
CA MET A 507 7.26 7.60 20.13
C MET A 507 7.42 6.75 18.89
N ASP A 508 8.29 7.18 17.99
CA ASP A 508 8.74 6.39 16.86
C ASP A 508 9.71 5.28 17.31
N GLY A 509 9.40 4.05 16.92
CA GLY A 509 10.18 2.85 17.16
C GLY A 509 10.69 2.30 15.83
N VAL A 510 11.98 2.50 15.57
CA VAL A 510 12.67 1.96 14.40
C VAL A 510 13.31 0.66 14.83
N TYR A 511 12.69 -0.48 14.50
CA TYR A 511 13.17 -1.79 14.93
C TYR A 511 13.46 -2.74 13.77
N ASN A 512 13.34 -2.26 12.53
CA ASN A 512 13.76 -2.99 11.33
C ASN A 512 15.29 -2.95 11.14
N HIS A 513 15.89 -1.78 11.35
CA HIS A 513 17.29 -1.49 11.05
C HIS A 513 17.91 -0.55 12.09
N VAL A 514 19.24 -0.41 12.04
CA VAL A 514 20.04 0.55 12.81
C VAL A 514 20.95 1.35 11.87
N GLY A 515 21.56 2.42 12.39
CA GLY A 515 22.62 3.13 11.68
C GLY A 515 23.86 2.23 11.46
N ASP A 516 24.56 2.41 10.34
CA ASP A 516 25.85 1.74 10.12
C ASP A 516 26.95 2.24 11.08
N ASP A 517 26.74 3.40 11.70
CA ASP A 517 27.55 3.98 12.78
C ASP A 517 27.03 3.59 14.19
N SER A 518 26.17 2.57 14.31
CA SER A 518 25.62 2.12 15.59
C SER A 518 26.59 1.29 16.42
N VAL A 519 26.36 1.21 17.72
CA VAL A 519 27.15 0.34 18.63
C VAL A 519 27.02 -1.14 18.24
N TYR A 520 25.92 -1.52 17.58
CA TYR A 520 25.63 -2.90 17.19
C TYR A 520 26.36 -3.30 15.90
N PHE A 521 26.49 -2.35 14.96
CA PHE A 521 27.08 -2.60 13.65
C PHE A 521 28.55 -2.16 13.59
N ASP A 522 28.85 -0.98 14.13
CA ASP A 522 30.15 -0.31 14.19
C ASP A 522 31.00 -0.42 12.92
N ARG A 523 30.55 0.23 11.85
CA ARG A 523 31.32 0.25 10.60
C ARG A 523 32.67 0.98 10.73
N TYR A 524 32.81 1.86 11.72
CA TYR A 524 33.91 2.83 11.81
C TYR A 524 34.85 2.60 12.99
N GLY A 525 34.65 1.55 13.79
CA GLY A 525 35.50 1.19 14.94
C GLY A 525 35.48 2.25 16.04
N LYS A 526 34.31 2.81 16.37
CA LYS A 526 34.17 3.92 17.32
C LYS A 526 33.94 3.49 18.75
N TYR A 527 33.50 2.26 18.97
CA TYR A 527 32.96 1.87 20.27
C TYR A 527 33.89 0.88 21.00
N PRO A 528 33.87 0.89 22.36
CA PRO A 528 34.58 -0.11 23.15
C PRO A 528 33.96 -1.50 23.06
N THR A 529 32.72 -1.60 22.56
CA THR A 529 32.04 -2.88 22.32
C THR A 529 32.09 -3.22 20.84
N VAL A 530 32.50 -4.44 20.52
CA VAL A 530 32.68 -4.90 19.14
C VAL A 530 31.33 -4.91 18.40
N GLY A 531 31.25 -4.18 17.29
CA GLY A 531 30.13 -4.23 16.36
C GLY A 531 30.24 -5.35 15.32
N ALA A 532 29.13 -5.71 14.69
CA ALA A 532 29.10 -6.80 13.72
C ALA A 532 29.98 -6.57 12.49
N TYR A 533 29.97 -5.37 11.93
CA TYR A 533 30.80 -5.02 10.78
C TYR A 533 32.27 -5.05 11.11
N GLU A 534 32.66 -4.49 12.25
CA GLU A 534 34.04 -4.54 12.73
C GLU A 534 34.53 -5.99 12.86
N TYR A 535 33.74 -6.87 13.48
CA TYR A 535 34.09 -8.28 13.63
C TYR A 535 34.23 -9.01 12.28
N TRP A 536 33.21 -8.91 11.42
CA TRP A 536 33.21 -9.64 10.14
C TRP A 536 34.20 -9.07 9.13
N SER A 537 34.40 -7.76 9.10
CA SER A 537 35.42 -7.15 8.24
C SER A 537 36.83 -7.64 8.62
N ARG A 538 37.14 -7.76 9.92
CA ARG A 538 38.42 -8.32 10.39
C ARG A 538 38.59 -9.78 9.99
N ILE A 539 37.55 -10.61 10.14
CA ILE A 539 37.56 -12.00 9.69
C ILE A 539 37.87 -12.08 8.20
N TYR A 540 37.15 -11.31 7.38
CA TYR A 540 37.32 -11.36 5.94
C TYR A 540 38.67 -10.81 5.49
N ASP A 541 39.21 -9.78 6.14
CA ASP A 541 40.55 -9.31 5.86
C ASP A 541 41.58 -10.43 6.17
N LEU A 542 41.44 -11.16 7.29
CA LEU A 542 42.30 -12.32 7.61
C LEU A 542 42.16 -13.46 6.59
N GLN A 543 40.95 -13.78 6.15
CA GLN A 543 40.74 -14.79 5.11
C GLN A 543 41.36 -14.37 3.77
N ASN A 544 41.15 -13.11 3.37
CA ASN A 544 41.55 -12.62 2.05
C ASN A 544 43.05 -12.30 1.97
N THR A 545 43.67 -11.85 3.06
CA THR A 545 45.08 -11.43 3.08
C THR A 545 46.02 -12.51 3.58
N GLN A 546 45.58 -13.35 4.51
CA GLN A 546 46.41 -14.39 5.15
C GLN A 546 45.99 -15.82 4.78
N GLY A 547 44.89 -16.00 4.03
CA GLY A 547 44.42 -17.32 3.60
C GLY A 547 43.89 -18.19 4.75
N LEU A 548 43.52 -17.60 5.89
CA LEU A 548 42.99 -18.35 7.02
C LEU A 548 41.64 -19.01 6.69
N THR A 549 41.41 -20.20 7.25
CA THR A 549 40.08 -20.82 7.24
C THR A 549 39.11 -19.96 8.06
N LEU A 550 37.80 -20.05 7.80
CA LEU A 550 36.81 -19.26 8.55
C LEU A 550 36.91 -19.46 10.07
N ALA A 551 37.13 -20.70 10.53
CA ALA A 551 37.27 -20.99 11.95
C ALA A 551 38.55 -20.35 12.55
N ALA A 552 39.68 -20.43 11.85
CA ALA A 552 40.92 -19.80 12.29
C ALA A 552 40.83 -18.27 12.27
N ALA A 553 40.20 -17.69 11.24
CA ALA A 553 39.98 -16.26 11.11
C ALA A 553 39.06 -15.72 12.22
N LYS A 554 38.00 -16.44 12.60
CA LYS A 554 37.14 -16.08 13.74
C LYS A 554 37.91 -16.04 15.06
N ALA A 555 38.71 -17.08 15.34
CA ALA A 555 39.51 -17.15 16.56
C ALA A 555 40.55 -16.03 16.64
N GLU A 556 41.27 -15.77 15.54
CA GLU A 556 42.27 -14.71 15.49
C GLU A 556 41.66 -13.31 15.50
N ALA A 557 40.55 -13.06 14.81
CA ALA A 557 39.85 -11.77 14.85
C ALA A 557 39.39 -11.43 16.27
N ARG A 558 38.77 -12.39 16.98
CA ARG A 558 38.35 -12.21 18.38
C ARG A 558 39.53 -11.85 19.27
N LYS A 559 40.64 -12.59 19.17
CA LYS A 559 41.85 -12.33 19.92
C LYS A 559 42.43 -10.93 19.64
N GLN A 560 42.41 -10.48 18.38
CA GLN A 560 42.89 -9.14 18.01
C GLN A 560 42.03 -8.04 18.62
N LEU A 561 40.71 -8.14 18.50
CA LEU A 561 39.77 -7.13 19.03
C LEU A 561 39.83 -7.06 20.57
N GLU A 562 39.94 -8.21 21.25
CA GLU A 562 40.15 -8.25 22.70
C GLU A 562 41.50 -7.65 23.13
N ALA A 563 42.56 -7.89 22.33
CA ALA A 563 43.88 -7.28 22.57
C ALA A 563 43.89 -5.76 22.32
N GLU A 564 43.00 -5.26 21.45
CA GLU A 564 42.72 -3.83 21.23
C GLU A 564 41.89 -3.22 22.38
N GLY A 565 41.48 -4.02 23.36
CA GLY A 565 40.76 -3.60 24.57
C GLY A 565 39.23 -3.57 24.41
N GLN A 566 38.70 -4.09 23.30
CA GLN A 566 37.26 -4.15 23.07
C GLN A 566 36.62 -5.36 23.77
N VAL A 567 35.32 -5.24 24.01
CA VAL A 567 34.51 -6.29 24.64
C VAL A 567 33.39 -6.75 23.71
N PHE A 568 33.05 -8.03 23.77
CA PHE A 568 31.91 -8.56 23.03
C PHE A 568 30.62 -8.40 23.84
N SER A 569 29.54 -8.03 23.16
CA SER A 569 28.22 -7.90 23.78
C SER A 569 27.71 -9.26 24.28
N PRO A 570 27.05 -9.31 25.46
CA PRO A 570 26.40 -10.53 25.93
C PRO A 570 25.17 -10.94 25.09
N TYR A 571 24.77 -10.11 24.12
CA TYR A 571 23.74 -10.40 23.13
C TYR A 571 24.30 -10.80 21.76
N HIS A 572 25.61 -11.05 21.66
CA HIS A 572 26.27 -11.51 20.44
C HIS A 572 25.91 -10.67 19.21
N TRP A 573 26.10 -9.35 19.30
CA TRP A 573 25.77 -8.41 18.21
C TRP A 573 26.42 -8.79 16.88
N GLU A 574 27.58 -9.46 16.94
CA GLU A 574 28.28 -9.99 15.77
C GLU A 574 27.43 -10.90 14.87
N ASP A 575 26.35 -11.46 15.39
CA ASP A 575 25.47 -12.36 14.66
C ASP A 575 24.22 -11.66 14.11
N TRP A 576 23.95 -10.38 14.36
CA TRP A 576 22.63 -9.80 14.04
C TRP A 576 22.39 -9.40 12.59
N PHE A 577 23.44 -9.35 11.75
CA PHE A 577 23.40 -8.73 10.42
C PHE A 577 23.93 -9.66 9.33
N ASP A 578 23.48 -9.45 8.09
CA ASP A 578 23.99 -10.16 6.91
C ASP A 578 25.13 -9.39 6.23
N ILE A 579 26.36 -9.71 6.64
CA ILE A 579 27.61 -9.15 6.10
C ILE A 579 28.30 -10.22 5.25
N ARG A 580 28.85 -9.83 4.09
CA ARG A 580 29.32 -10.75 3.06
C ARG A 580 30.77 -10.46 2.69
N ASN A 581 31.55 -11.52 2.43
CA ASN A 581 32.93 -11.39 1.95
C ASN A 581 33.00 -11.00 0.47
N VAL A 582 32.45 -9.83 0.15
CA VAL A 582 32.47 -9.21 -1.17
C VAL A 582 32.85 -7.75 -0.94
N LYS A 583 33.99 -7.30 -1.46
CA LYS A 583 34.37 -5.88 -1.37
C LYS A 583 33.57 -5.07 -2.39
N GLY A 584 33.02 -3.96 -1.94
CA GLY A 584 32.37 -2.94 -2.74
C GLY A 584 32.85 -1.55 -2.33
N ARG A 585 32.14 -0.54 -2.81
CA ARG A 585 32.38 0.86 -2.47
C ARG A 585 31.04 1.58 -2.41
N ASP A 586 30.91 2.49 -1.47
CA ASP A 586 29.82 3.44 -1.40
C ASP A 586 30.38 4.86 -1.19
N GLU A 587 29.51 5.79 -0.81
CA GLU A 587 29.84 7.18 -0.61
C GLU A 587 30.81 7.44 0.56
N MET A 588 30.96 6.45 1.47
CA MET A 588 31.90 6.46 2.59
C MET A 588 33.22 5.74 2.28
N GLY A 589 33.37 5.19 1.07
CA GLY A 589 34.59 4.55 0.61
C GLY A 589 34.48 3.03 0.48
N ALA A 590 35.62 2.33 0.58
CA ALA A 590 35.66 0.88 0.45
C ALA A 590 34.94 0.21 1.62
N LYS A 591 34.15 -0.83 1.32
CA LYS A 591 33.46 -1.62 2.34
C LYS A 591 33.29 -3.07 1.92
N TYR A 592 33.06 -3.95 2.88
CA TYR A 592 32.37 -5.22 2.63
C TYR A 592 30.87 -5.01 2.38
N ASP A 593 30.30 -5.82 1.50
CA ASP A 593 28.87 -5.81 1.20
C ASP A 593 28.04 -6.32 2.40
N TYR A 594 26.85 -5.75 2.56
CA TYR A 594 25.87 -6.16 3.57
C TYR A 594 24.47 -5.76 3.11
N HIS A 595 23.43 -6.40 3.67
CA HIS A 595 22.04 -6.01 3.40
C HIS A 595 21.81 -4.57 3.85
N CYS A 596 21.46 -3.70 2.91
CA CYS A 596 21.17 -2.29 3.15
C CYS A 596 19.68 -2.06 2.91
N TRP A 597 18.99 -1.39 3.83
CA TRP A 597 17.58 -1.09 3.67
C TRP A 597 17.36 -0.21 2.42
N GLN A 598 16.62 -0.72 1.44
CA GLN A 598 16.36 -0.06 0.15
C GLN A 598 17.61 0.51 -0.57
N GLY A 599 18.79 -0.06 -0.31
CA GLY A 599 20.07 0.39 -0.88
C GLY A 599 20.73 1.56 -0.14
N PHE A 600 20.16 2.06 0.95
CA PHE A 600 20.79 3.08 1.80
C PHE A 600 21.86 2.43 2.68
N SER A 601 23.13 2.69 2.37
CA SER A 601 24.27 2.14 3.12
C SER A 601 24.31 2.58 4.59
N SER A 602 23.61 3.66 4.94
CA SER A 602 23.50 4.13 6.33
C SER A 602 22.58 3.29 7.20
N LEU A 603 21.74 2.42 6.63
CA LEU A 603 20.67 1.71 7.33
C LEU A 603 20.85 0.20 7.15
N ALA A 604 21.28 -0.48 8.22
CA ALA A 604 21.54 -1.92 8.24
C ALA A 604 20.38 -2.67 8.93
N PRO A 605 19.57 -3.45 8.20
CA PRO A 605 18.50 -4.26 8.77
C PRO A 605 19.04 -5.40 9.64
N PHE A 606 18.32 -5.72 10.71
CA PHE A 606 18.52 -6.98 11.41
C PHE A 606 18.06 -8.15 10.55
N ARG A 607 18.67 -9.32 10.70
CA ARG A 607 18.23 -10.50 9.96
C ARG A 607 16.90 -11.04 10.48
N ASP A 608 15.98 -11.30 9.56
CA ASP A 608 14.65 -11.84 9.85
C ASP A 608 14.64 -13.05 10.78
N LYS A 609 15.53 -14.01 10.55
CA LYS A 609 15.61 -15.26 11.33
C LYS A 609 15.94 -15.04 12.82
N ASP A 610 16.48 -13.89 13.16
CA ASP A 610 16.89 -13.54 14.53
C ASP A 610 15.73 -12.89 15.31
N TYR A 611 14.62 -12.51 14.65
CA TYR A 611 13.42 -12.06 15.34
C TYR A 611 12.60 -13.25 15.88
N PRO A 612 12.14 -13.20 17.15
CA PRO A 612 11.28 -14.25 17.68
C PRO A 612 9.97 -14.33 16.89
N GLY A 613 9.58 -15.54 16.52
CA GLY A 613 8.37 -15.78 15.73
C GLY A 613 8.54 -15.64 14.22
N TYR A 614 9.77 -15.50 13.69
CA TYR A 614 10.03 -15.57 12.24
C TYR A 614 9.51 -16.87 11.62
N ASP A 615 9.88 -18.03 12.18
CA ASP A 615 9.29 -19.31 11.83
C ASP A 615 9.07 -20.20 13.06
N ALA A 616 8.50 -21.40 12.86
CA ALA A 616 8.19 -22.33 13.94
C ALA A 616 9.42 -22.95 14.63
N LYS A 617 10.61 -22.82 14.04
CA LYS A 617 11.89 -23.30 14.56
C LYS A 617 12.66 -22.20 15.29
N THR A 618 12.36 -20.94 15.03
CA THR A 618 12.99 -19.82 15.75
C THR A 618 12.66 -19.92 17.25
N PRO A 619 13.66 -19.89 18.14
CA PRO A 619 13.44 -19.89 19.59
C PRO A 619 12.55 -18.73 20.03
N ALA A 620 11.77 -18.96 21.10
CA ALA A 620 10.96 -17.89 21.70
C ALA A 620 11.84 -16.74 22.23
N HIS A 621 13.05 -17.06 22.70
CA HIS A 621 14.07 -16.14 23.16
C HIS A 621 15.29 -16.25 22.23
N THR A 622 15.47 -15.26 21.36
CA THR A 622 16.70 -15.02 20.58
C THR A 622 17.48 -13.88 21.22
N ASP A 623 18.77 -13.73 20.92
CA ASP A 623 19.54 -12.59 21.45
C ASP A 623 18.91 -11.24 21.05
N LEU A 624 18.48 -11.10 19.79
CA LEU A 624 17.78 -9.90 19.31
C LEU A 624 16.42 -9.72 20.00
N GLY A 625 15.64 -10.79 20.16
CA GLY A 625 14.34 -10.76 20.83
C GLY A 625 14.44 -10.41 22.31
N ASP A 626 15.45 -10.95 23.00
CA ASP A 626 15.75 -10.59 24.38
C ASP A 626 16.20 -9.14 24.49
N TYR A 627 17.00 -8.65 23.55
CA TYR A 627 17.45 -7.26 23.57
C TYR A 627 16.29 -6.27 23.30
N LEU A 628 15.53 -6.49 22.23
CA LEU A 628 14.45 -5.58 21.83
C LEU A 628 13.21 -5.70 22.72
N LEU A 629 12.83 -6.91 23.16
CA LEU A 629 11.51 -7.16 23.73
C LEU A 629 11.54 -7.68 25.17
N TYR A 630 12.21 -8.80 25.43
CA TYR A 630 12.02 -9.52 26.70
C TYR A 630 12.94 -9.07 27.85
N GLY A 631 14.16 -8.65 27.55
CA GLY A 631 15.22 -8.34 28.50
C GLY A 631 15.95 -9.58 29.04
N ARG A 632 17.02 -9.36 29.82
CA ARG A 632 17.81 -10.40 30.51
C ARG A 632 18.18 -9.94 31.92
N ALA A 633 18.45 -10.90 32.80
CA ALA A 633 19.03 -10.64 34.13
C ALA A 633 18.28 -9.59 34.98
N GLY A 634 16.96 -9.47 34.80
CA GLY A 634 16.11 -8.49 35.51
C GLY A 634 15.90 -7.17 34.78
N ASP A 635 16.61 -6.93 33.67
CA ASP A 635 16.36 -5.79 32.78
C ASP A 635 15.16 -6.03 31.88
N LYS A 636 14.55 -4.94 31.40
CA LYS A 636 13.51 -4.93 30.38
C LYS A 636 14.13 -4.77 29.00
N GLY A 637 13.57 -5.46 28.00
CA GLY A 637 13.92 -5.20 26.60
C GLY A 637 13.59 -3.76 26.22
N VAL A 638 14.29 -3.24 25.19
CA VAL A 638 14.18 -1.84 24.73
C VAL A 638 12.73 -1.39 24.66
N MET A 639 11.89 -2.08 23.90
CA MET A 639 10.49 -1.69 23.63
C MET A 639 9.62 -1.57 24.88
N ILE A 640 9.94 -2.32 25.93
CA ILE A 640 9.20 -2.33 27.20
C ILE A 640 9.76 -1.30 28.18
N LYS A 641 11.09 -1.10 28.18
CA LYS A 641 11.78 -0.14 29.05
C LYS A 641 11.28 1.29 28.87
N TRP A 642 10.94 1.72 27.66
CA TRP A 642 10.46 3.10 27.41
C TRP A 642 9.13 3.45 28.08
N PHE A 643 8.29 2.46 28.42
CA PHE A 643 7.08 2.71 29.21
C PHE A 643 7.40 3.22 30.63
N ASP A 644 8.56 2.88 31.19
CA ASP A 644 9.02 3.41 32.47
C ASP A 644 9.34 4.91 32.40
N TYR A 645 9.58 5.44 31.20
CA TYR A 645 9.85 6.86 30.94
C TYR A 645 8.61 7.67 30.52
N GLY A 646 7.41 7.08 30.60
CA GLY A 646 6.14 7.79 30.38
C GLY A 646 5.54 7.62 28.98
N LEU A 647 6.05 6.65 28.20
CA LEU A 647 5.47 6.30 26.91
C LEU A 647 4.00 5.84 27.05
N SER A 648 3.15 6.26 26.11
CA SER A 648 1.76 5.83 25.98
C SER A 648 1.54 4.90 24.78
N GLY A 649 2.46 4.87 23.81
CA GLY A 649 2.45 3.89 22.74
C GLY A 649 3.56 4.10 21.71
N TRP A 650 3.66 3.16 20.78
CA TRP A 650 4.64 3.17 19.69
C TRP A 650 3.98 3.48 18.35
N ARG A 651 4.64 4.31 17.54
CA ARG A 651 4.55 4.32 16.07
C ARG A 651 5.73 3.49 15.56
N LEU A 652 5.49 2.46 14.77
CA LEU A 652 6.50 1.48 14.35
C LEU A 652 6.85 1.69 12.88
N ASP A 653 8.10 2.08 12.65
CA ASP A 653 8.66 2.35 11.33
C ASP A 653 8.84 1.07 10.51
N VAL A 654 8.54 1.12 9.21
CA VAL A 654 8.82 0.04 8.25
C VAL A 654 8.27 -1.33 8.71
N ALA A 655 7.10 -1.32 9.37
CA ALA A 655 6.55 -2.51 10.01
C ALA A 655 6.28 -3.69 9.05
N LYS A 656 6.08 -3.42 7.76
CA LYS A 656 5.90 -4.47 6.74
C LYS A 656 7.15 -5.27 6.44
N GLU A 657 8.34 -4.80 6.81
CA GLU A 657 9.59 -5.51 6.54
C GLU A 657 10.13 -6.28 7.76
N VAL A 658 9.38 -6.29 8.85
CA VAL A 658 9.69 -7.08 10.04
C VAL A 658 8.73 -8.28 10.11
N PRO A 659 9.20 -9.49 10.46
CA PRO A 659 8.37 -10.69 10.46
C PRO A 659 7.08 -10.54 11.28
N PRO A 660 5.89 -10.92 10.75
CA PRO A 660 4.62 -10.74 11.45
C PRO A 660 4.56 -11.41 12.83
N GLY A 661 5.26 -12.54 13.01
CA GLY A 661 5.32 -13.21 14.30
C GLY A 661 6.03 -12.39 15.38
N PHE A 662 6.99 -11.54 15.02
CA PHE A 662 7.62 -10.61 15.97
C PHE A 662 6.62 -9.56 16.46
N TRP A 663 5.81 -9.01 15.55
CA TRP A 663 4.76 -8.07 15.93
C TRP A 663 3.69 -8.71 16.81
N ALA A 664 3.39 -10.00 16.59
CA ALA A 664 2.49 -10.74 17.49
C ALA A 664 3.06 -10.84 18.91
N LYS A 665 4.34 -11.18 19.06
CA LYS A 665 5.03 -11.20 20.37
C LYS A 665 5.12 -9.81 20.99
N THR A 666 5.38 -8.80 20.17
CA THR A 666 5.40 -7.39 20.58
C THR A 666 4.06 -6.99 21.17
N ARG A 667 2.95 -7.32 20.49
CA ARG A 667 1.61 -7.05 21.01
C ARG A 667 1.40 -7.70 22.36
N ASP A 668 1.68 -9.00 22.49
CA ASP A 668 1.49 -9.71 23.76
C ASP A 668 2.25 -9.03 24.91
N ALA A 669 3.52 -8.67 24.69
CA ALA A 669 4.35 -8.03 25.71
C ALA A 669 3.91 -6.59 26.03
N VAL A 670 3.60 -5.78 25.02
CA VAL A 670 3.18 -4.38 25.20
C VAL A 670 1.79 -4.28 25.82
N LYS A 671 0.87 -5.19 25.49
CA LYS A 671 -0.47 -5.22 26.10
C LYS A 671 -0.47 -5.75 27.53
N ALA A 672 0.58 -6.46 27.94
CA ALA A 672 0.77 -6.91 29.31
C ALA A 672 1.19 -5.78 30.27
N VAL A 673 1.69 -4.65 29.76
CA VAL A 673 2.05 -3.48 30.57
C VAL A 673 0.97 -2.40 30.54
N LYS A 674 1.06 -1.46 31.48
CA LYS A 674 0.21 -0.26 31.54
C LYS A 674 1.07 0.99 31.40
N THR A 675 0.49 2.03 30.82
CA THR A 675 1.13 3.36 30.82
C THR A 675 1.23 3.89 32.26
N GLN A 676 2.03 4.94 32.47
CA GLN A 676 2.11 5.62 33.78
C GLN A 676 0.78 6.27 34.23
N THR A 677 -0.22 6.33 33.36
CA THR A 677 -1.58 6.81 33.64
C THR A 677 -2.58 5.65 33.84
N GLY A 678 -2.15 4.39 33.68
CA GLY A 678 -2.98 3.20 33.84
C GLY A 678 -3.68 2.74 32.56
N ASP A 679 -3.42 3.40 31.44
CA ASP A 679 -4.05 3.09 30.15
C ASP A 679 -3.42 1.87 29.48
N THR A 680 -4.16 1.30 28.53
CA THR A 680 -3.61 0.31 27.60
C THR A 680 -2.70 1.02 26.57
N PRO A 681 -1.46 0.57 26.39
CA PRO A 681 -0.55 1.14 25.40
C PRO A 681 -1.05 1.02 23.97
N LEU A 682 -0.73 2.00 23.13
CA LEU A 682 -0.99 1.99 21.67
C LEU A 682 0.16 1.31 20.90
N LEU A 683 -0.20 0.46 19.94
CA LEU A 683 0.68 -0.01 18.87
C LEU A 683 0.14 0.44 17.52
N LEU A 684 0.95 1.22 16.81
CA LEU A 684 0.60 1.81 15.53
C LEU A 684 1.71 1.54 14.52
N ALA A 685 1.38 1.11 13.31
CA ALA A 685 2.37 0.89 12.24
C ALA A 685 2.34 1.99 11.17
N GLU A 686 3.49 2.29 10.57
CA GLU A 686 3.54 3.09 9.35
C GLU A 686 3.12 2.25 8.15
N ILE A 687 1.95 2.53 7.57
CA ILE A 687 1.43 1.80 6.40
C ILE A 687 0.88 2.75 5.34
N TRP A 688 1.48 2.72 4.16
CA TRP A 688 1.07 3.57 3.03
C TRP A 688 -0.12 2.99 2.24
N GLN A 689 -0.35 1.68 2.35
CA GLN A 689 -1.40 0.96 1.61
C GLN A 689 -2.54 0.51 2.54
N ASP A 690 -3.24 -0.56 2.15
CA ASP A 690 -4.25 -1.18 3.00
C ASP A 690 -3.60 -1.90 4.20
N GLY A 691 -3.94 -1.47 5.42
CA GLY A 691 -3.41 -2.02 6.67
C GLY A 691 -4.12 -3.24 7.23
N SER A 692 -5.06 -3.89 6.52
CA SER A 692 -5.90 -4.96 7.10
C SER A 692 -5.12 -6.08 7.79
N GLN A 693 -3.94 -6.43 7.27
CA GLN A 693 -3.08 -7.48 7.84
C GLN A 693 -2.61 -7.18 9.27
N PHE A 694 -2.62 -5.91 9.68
CA PHE A 694 -2.23 -5.49 11.02
C PHE A 694 -3.40 -5.41 12.00
N PHE A 695 -4.64 -5.55 11.52
CA PHE A 695 -5.86 -5.40 12.32
C PHE A 695 -6.55 -6.73 12.61
N LEU A 696 -5.81 -7.83 12.56
CA LEU A 696 -6.34 -9.15 12.88
C LEU A 696 -6.50 -9.38 14.39
N GLY A 697 -6.05 -8.43 15.22
CA GLY A 697 -6.11 -8.49 16.68
C GLY A 697 -4.88 -9.12 17.35
N ASP A 698 -3.88 -9.49 16.56
CA ASP A 698 -2.63 -10.10 16.99
C ASP A 698 -1.42 -9.16 16.88
N THR A 699 -1.45 -8.10 16.06
CA THR A 699 -0.32 -7.17 15.89
C THR A 699 -0.64 -5.74 16.34
N MET A 700 -1.24 -4.91 15.49
CA MET A 700 -1.39 -3.46 15.74
C MET A 700 -2.81 -3.09 16.16
N ASP A 701 -2.94 -1.91 16.77
CA ASP A 701 -4.23 -1.26 17.02
C ASP A 701 -4.60 -0.27 15.91
N SER A 702 -3.58 0.29 15.26
CA SER A 702 -3.72 1.41 14.33
C SER A 702 -2.63 1.40 13.26
N VAL A 703 -2.82 2.21 12.22
CA VAL A 703 -1.79 2.56 11.24
C VAL A 703 -1.82 4.06 10.94
N MET A 704 -0.72 4.59 10.41
CA MET A 704 -0.72 5.89 9.73
C MET A 704 -1.62 5.80 8.48
N ASN A 705 -2.69 6.58 8.44
CA ASN A 705 -3.76 6.39 7.46
C ASN A 705 -3.51 7.16 6.16
N TYR A 706 -2.41 6.83 5.46
CA TYR A 706 -2.06 7.47 4.19
C TYR A 706 -3.09 7.21 3.07
N LYS A 707 -3.82 6.10 3.13
CA LYS A 707 -4.89 5.79 2.18
C LYS A 707 -6.07 6.78 2.31
N LEU A 708 -6.40 7.21 3.54
CA LEU A 708 -7.33 8.32 3.77
C LEU A 708 -6.71 9.66 3.35
N SER A 709 -5.45 9.90 3.71
CA SER A 709 -4.72 11.14 3.33
C SER A 709 -4.80 11.40 1.84
N ASP A 710 -4.46 10.41 1.01
CA ASP A 710 -4.52 10.53 -0.45
C ASP A 710 -5.95 10.76 -0.94
N ALA A 711 -6.92 9.95 -0.50
CA ALA A 711 -8.32 10.11 -0.90
C ALA A 711 -8.88 11.51 -0.63
N ILE A 712 -8.64 12.04 0.57
CA ILE A 712 -9.10 13.38 0.97
C ILE A 712 -8.29 14.47 0.29
N GLY A 713 -6.97 14.30 0.17
CA GLY A 713 -6.08 15.20 -0.56
C GLY A 713 -6.52 15.39 -2.01
N GLN A 714 -6.76 14.29 -2.75
CA GLN A 714 -7.26 14.35 -4.13
C GLN A 714 -8.61 15.08 -4.19
N PHE A 715 -9.52 14.77 -3.27
CA PHE A 715 -10.82 15.46 -3.24
C PHE A 715 -10.68 16.96 -2.99
N VAL A 716 -9.98 17.41 -1.95
CA VAL A 716 -9.88 18.86 -1.68
C VAL A 716 -9.14 19.63 -2.79
N MET A 717 -8.28 18.96 -3.55
CA MET A 717 -7.60 19.52 -4.72
C MET A 717 -8.47 19.62 -5.98
N GLY A 718 -9.72 19.13 -5.94
CA GLY A 718 -10.69 19.21 -7.04
C GLY A 718 -11.09 17.87 -7.63
N GLY A 719 -10.66 16.74 -7.04
CA GLY A 719 -11.13 15.40 -7.40
C GLY A 719 -12.61 15.17 -7.08
N LYS A 720 -13.17 14.07 -7.57
CA LYS A 720 -14.59 13.75 -7.35
C LYS A 720 -14.81 13.19 -5.96
N ALA A 721 -15.91 13.59 -5.31
CA ALA A 721 -16.30 13.08 -4.01
C ALA A 721 -16.53 11.54 -4.00
N GLN A 722 -17.00 10.97 -5.11
CA GLN A 722 -17.22 9.52 -5.23
C GLN A 722 -15.92 8.73 -5.12
N ASP A 723 -14.85 9.19 -5.75
CA ASP A 723 -13.55 8.49 -5.74
C ASP A 723 -12.99 8.42 -4.30
N ALA A 724 -13.17 9.51 -3.53
CA ALA A 724 -12.84 9.53 -2.11
C ALA A 724 -13.74 8.60 -1.29
N ASP A 725 -15.06 8.60 -1.52
CA ASP A 725 -15.97 7.71 -0.78
C ASP A 725 -15.74 6.23 -1.08
N ASP A 726 -15.33 5.90 -2.30
CA ASP A 726 -14.99 4.52 -2.68
C ASP A 726 -13.83 4.00 -1.81
N VAL A 727 -12.77 4.80 -1.68
CA VAL A 727 -11.63 4.47 -0.79
C VAL A 727 -12.07 4.40 0.67
N LEU A 728 -12.84 5.38 1.15
CA LEU A 728 -13.32 5.39 2.54
C LEU A 728 -14.27 4.22 2.84
N THR A 729 -15.11 3.83 1.88
CA THR A 729 -15.99 2.67 1.97
C THR A 729 -15.19 1.38 2.04
N GLN A 730 -14.13 1.26 1.23
CA GLN A 730 -13.21 0.14 1.31
C GLN A 730 -12.54 0.03 2.69
N LEU A 731 -12.07 1.14 3.27
CA LEU A 731 -11.50 1.15 4.63
C LEU A 731 -12.53 0.69 5.67
N ARG A 732 -13.77 1.21 5.60
CA ARG A 732 -14.87 0.82 6.49
C ARG A 732 -15.29 -0.64 6.32
N GLN A 733 -15.19 -1.18 5.11
CA GLN A 733 -15.46 -2.59 4.83
C GLN A 733 -14.35 -3.49 5.38
N ASN A 734 -13.09 -3.10 5.20
CA ASN A 734 -11.96 -3.96 5.45
C ASN A 734 -11.50 -3.95 6.90
N TYR A 735 -11.67 -2.84 7.63
CA TYR A 735 -11.13 -2.70 8.97
C TYR A 735 -12.17 -3.03 10.03
N PRO A 736 -11.78 -3.77 11.09
CA PRO A 736 -12.60 -3.88 12.29
C PRO A 736 -12.92 -2.49 12.82
N GLN A 737 -14.14 -2.31 13.34
CA GLN A 737 -14.56 -1.02 13.87
C GLN A 737 -13.60 -0.49 14.96
N GLU A 738 -13.07 -1.38 15.79
CA GLU A 738 -12.06 -1.06 16.80
C GLU A 738 -10.83 -0.36 16.21
N ALA A 739 -10.25 -0.92 15.15
CA ALA A 739 -9.09 -0.33 14.47
C ALA A 739 -9.46 0.94 13.70
N LEU A 740 -10.59 0.95 13.00
CA LEU A 740 -11.07 2.11 12.23
C LEU A 740 -11.17 3.38 13.10
N TYR A 741 -11.60 3.25 14.35
CA TYR A 741 -11.73 4.36 15.29
C TYR A 741 -10.43 4.77 15.96
N ASN A 742 -9.34 4.01 15.74
CA ASN A 742 -8.01 4.27 16.26
C ASN A 742 -6.99 4.70 15.20
N LEU A 743 -7.34 4.70 13.90
CA LEU A 743 -6.47 5.10 12.80
C LEU A 743 -5.84 6.48 13.03
N MET A 744 -4.53 6.63 12.82
CA MET A 744 -3.87 7.93 12.82
C MET A 744 -4.17 8.64 11.50
N ASN A 745 -5.16 9.51 11.49
CA ASN A 745 -5.56 10.28 10.32
C ASN A 745 -4.61 11.46 10.14
N ILE A 746 -4.03 11.58 8.95
CA ILE A 746 -3.05 12.60 8.57
C ILE A 746 -3.38 13.16 7.17
N VAL A 747 -3.00 14.41 6.92
CA VAL A 747 -3.03 15.03 5.58
C VAL A 747 -1.63 15.15 4.98
N ASP A 748 -0.61 15.19 5.82
CA ASP A 748 0.81 15.17 5.48
C ASP A 748 1.63 14.63 6.66
N SER A 749 2.94 14.51 6.45
CA SER A 749 3.89 14.11 7.49
C SER A 749 5.30 14.59 7.14
N HIS A 750 6.27 14.21 7.96
CA HIS A 750 7.70 14.37 7.68
C HIS A 750 8.24 13.66 6.42
N ASP A 751 7.44 12.84 5.73
CA ASP A 751 7.82 12.12 4.50
C ASP A 751 7.07 12.61 3.25
N THR A 752 6.15 13.55 3.40
CA THR A 752 5.36 14.11 2.30
C THR A 752 5.62 15.60 2.17
N ALA A 753 5.35 16.17 0.99
CA ALA A 753 5.28 17.62 0.89
C ALA A 753 4.16 18.17 1.78
N ARG A 754 4.31 19.40 2.26
CA ARG A 754 3.33 20.04 3.15
C ARG A 754 1.98 20.16 2.45
N ALA A 755 0.90 19.83 3.16
CA ALA A 755 -0.45 19.84 2.63
C ALA A 755 -0.83 21.21 2.06
N ILE A 756 -0.53 22.30 2.77
CA ILE A 756 -0.81 23.66 2.30
C ILE A 756 -0.13 23.99 0.96
N TYR A 757 1.06 23.43 0.72
CA TYR A 757 1.82 23.65 -0.52
C TYR A 757 1.17 22.91 -1.68
N LEU A 758 0.96 21.59 -1.53
CA LEU A 758 0.31 20.77 -2.55
C LEU A 758 -1.12 21.25 -2.85
N TYR A 759 -1.89 21.55 -1.81
CA TYR A 759 -3.28 21.99 -1.95
C TYR A 759 -3.38 23.38 -2.61
N GLY A 760 -2.33 24.19 -2.54
CA GLY A 760 -2.20 25.43 -3.31
C GLY A 760 -1.68 25.23 -4.74
N ASN A 761 -1.73 23.99 -5.26
CA ASN A 761 -1.19 23.57 -6.55
C ASN A 761 0.34 23.68 -6.66
N GLY A 762 1.05 23.65 -5.54
CA GLY A 762 2.50 23.53 -5.50
C GLY A 762 2.95 22.19 -6.10
N LYS A 763 4.15 22.19 -6.69
CA LYS A 763 4.74 20.99 -7.30
C LYS A 763 5.88 20.46 -6.45
N ASP A 764 5.79 19.18 -6.15
CA ASP A 764 6.69 18.45 -5.25
C ASP A 764 8.09 18.18 -5.84
N ASN A 765 8.36 18.68 -7.05
CA ASN A 765 9.66 18.66 -7.73
C ASN A 765 10.42 20.00 -7.61
N VAL A 766 9.80 21.03 -7.02
CA VAL A 766 10.50 22.26 -6.64
C VAL A 766 11.19 21.99 -5.31
N LEU A 767 12.52 22.00 -5.26
CA LEU A 767 13.26 21.52 -4.08
C LEU A 767 13.11 22.43 -2.85
N GLN A 768 13.12 23.75 -3.05
CA GLN A 768 13.00 24.76 -2.00
C GLN A 768 12.02 25.87 -2.42
N PRO A 769 10.70 25.59 -2.45
CA PRO A 769 9.69 26.54 -2.87
C PRO A 769 9.61 27.79 -1.99
N THR A 770 9.15 28.87 -2.59
CA THR A 770 8.77 30.13 -1.98
C THR A 770 7.25 30.34 -2.08
N ARG A 771 6.73 31.44 -1.49
CA ARG A 771 5.32 31.83 -1.62
C ARG A 771 4.87 32.15 -3.06
N ARG A 772 5.80 32.21 -4.03
CA ARG A 772 5.48 32.45 -5.45
C ARG A 772 5.19 31.15 -6.21
N ASP A 773 5.55 30.00 -5.64
CA ASP A 773 5.50 28.71 -6.33
C ASP A 773 4.16 27.97 -6.14
N PHE A 774 3.24 28.55 -5.38
CA PHE A 774 1.90 28.01 -5.11
C PHE A 774 0.92 29.11 -4.68
N ASP A 775 -0.37 28.84 -4.77
CA ASP A 775 -1.42 29.70 -4.24
C ASP A 775 -1.65 29.40 -2.75
N TYR A 776 -1.06 30.25 -1.89
CA TYR A 776 -1.21 30.10 -0.44
C TYR A 776 -2.65 30.23 0.04
N ALA A 777 -3.44 31.13 -0.54
CA ALA A 777 -4.81 31.38 -0.09
C ALA A 777 -5.70 30.17 -0.42
N LEU A 778 -5.53 29.60 -1.61
CA LEU A 778 -6.19 28.36 -2.02
C LEU A 778 -5.74 27.17 -1.16
N GLY A 779 -4.42 27.01 -0.98
CA GLY A 779 -3.86 25.95 -0.15
C GLY A 779 -4.38 26.00 1.28
N LYS A 780 -4.46 27.21 1.85
CA LYS A 780 -5.04 27.45 3.17
C LYS A 780 -6.53 27.10 3.24
N ALA A 781 -7.34 27.47 2.26
CA ALA A 781 -8.77 27.13 2.23
C ALA A 781 -8.98 25.61 2.17
N ARG A 782 -8.21 24.92 1.33
CA ARG A 782 -8.26 23.46 1.18
C ARG A 782 -7.71 22.71 2.39
N LEU A 783 -6.66 23.21 3.04
CA LEU A 783 -6.16 22.67 4.30
C LEU A 783 -7.22 22.74 5.40
N LYS A 784 -7.94 23.87 5.51
CA LYS A 784 -9.07 24.00 6.44
C LYS A 784 -10.18 22.96 6.16
N MET A 785 -10.48 22.66 4.90
CA MET A 785 -11.42 21.61 4.55
C MET A 785 -10.94 20.23 5.01
N ALA A 786 -9.69 19.89 4.72
CA ALA A 786 -9.11 18.60 5.10
C ALA A 786 -9.07 18.44 6.63
N ALA A 787 -8.65 19.48 7.38
CA ALA A 787 -8.67 19.47 8.84
C ALA A 787 -10.08 19.30 9.44
N ALA A 788 -11.11 19.96 8.87
CA ALA A 788 -12.49 19.77 9.30
C ALA A 788 -12.99 18.33 9.04
N PHE A 789 -12.58 17.73 7.92
CA PHE A 789 -12.85 16.32 7.65
C PHE A 789 -12.21 15.44 8.73
N GLU A 790 -10.90 15.55 8.97
CA GLU A 790 -10.18 14.69 9.92
C GLU A 790 -10.72 14.81 11.34
N LEU A 791 -10.96 16.04 11.81
CA LEU A 791 -11.44 16.30 13.17
C LEU A 791 -12.89 15.82 13.37
N GLY A 792 -13.66 15.70 12.29
CA GLY A 792 -15.02 15.16 12.31
C GLY A 792 -15.14 13.66 12.04
N TYR A 793 -14.09 12.99 11.53
CA TYR A 793 -14.12 11.58 11.09
C TYR A 793 -13.65 10.64 12.22
N PRO A 794 -14.01 9.32 12.21
CA PRO A 794 -13.45 8.34 13.14
C PRO A 794 -11.93 8.21 12.99
N GLY A 795 -11.23 7.93 14.10
CA GLY A 795 -9.77 7.86 14.16
C GLY A 795 -9.17 8.97 15.03
N MET A 796 -7.86 8.94 15.17
CA MET A 796 -7.01 9.91 15.86
C MET A 796 -6.49 10.96 14.86
N PRO A 797 -7.17 12.12 14.69
CA PRO A 797 -6.67 13.20 13.84
C PRO A 797 -5.30 13.68 14.34
N THR A 798 -4.36 13.81 13.41
CA THR A 798 -2.95 14.07 13.71
C THR A 798 -2.44 15.24 12.89
N ILE A 799 -2.04 16.31 13.59
CA ILE A 799 -1.58 17.54 12.96
C ILE A 799 -0.05 17.51 12.89
N TYR A 800 0.52 17.68 11.70
CA TYR A 800 1.97 17.80 11.54
C TYR A 800 2.44 19.21 11.91
N TYR A 801 3.51 19.33 12.71
CA TYR A 801 3.87 20.61 13.33
C TYR A 801 3.99 21.74 12.32
N GLY A 802 3.27 22.84 12.53
CA GLY A 802 3.32 24.01 11.67
C GLY A 802 2.23 24.06 10.60
N ASP A 803 1.47 23.00 10.37
CA ASP A 803 0.28 23.06 9.50
C ASP A 803 -0.74 24.09 9.99
N GLU A 804 -0.95 24.13 11.31
CA GLU A 804 -1.80 25.11 11.98
C GLU A 804 -1.18 26.51 11.99
N ALA A 805 0.13 26.62 11.74
CA ALA A 805 0.87 27.86 11.61
C ALA A 805 1.08 28.30 10.16
N GLY A 806 0.66 27.49 9.17
CA GLY A 806 0.81 27.78 7.76
C GLY A 806 2.22 27.55 7.19
N SER A 807 2.99 26.64 7.79
CA SER A 807 4.26 26.13 7.27
C SER A 807 4.06 25.45 5.93
N PHE A 808 4.92 25.76 4.96
CA PHE A 808 4.86 25.19 3.62
C PHE A 808 6.25 24.68 3.23
N GLY A 809 6.30 23.66 2.38
CA GLY A 809 7.53 23.04 1.91
C GLY A 809 7.23 21.90 0.94
N SER A 810 8.20 21.60 0.09
CA SER A 810 8.18 20.48 -0.85
C SER A 810 8.50 19.15 -0.15
N LYS A 811 8.91 18.12 -0.91
CA LYS A 811 9.34 16.82 -0.36
C LYS A 811 10.49 16.96 0.63
N ASP A 812 10.74 15.89 1.36
CA ASP A 812 11.96 15.69 2.15
C ASP A 812 13.20 16.19 1.39
N PRO A 813 14.02 17.07 1.98
CA PRO A 813 13.99 17.57 3.38
C PRO A 813 13.20 18.86 3.62
N ASP A 814 12.63 19.46 2.59
CA ASP A 814 11.99 20.78 2.69
C ASP A 814 10.65 20.76 3.46
N CYS A 815 10.00 19.60 3.60
CA CYS A 815 8.85 19.45 4.49
C CYS A 815 9.19 19.56 5.98
N ARG A 816 10.49 19.55 6.33
CA ARG A 816 11.03 19.60 7.70
C ARG A 816 11.64 20.97 8.05
N ARG A 817 11.11 22.07 7.48
CA ARG A 817 11.48 23.44 7.88
C ARG A 817 11.15 23.70 9.35
N THR A 818 11.94 24.56 9.99
CA THR A 818 11.70 25.00 11.37
C THR A 818 10.31 25.61 11.57
N PHE A 819 9.76 25.44 12.78
CA PHE A 819 8.48 26.04 13.14
C PHE A 819 8.58 27.58 13.12
N PRO A 820 7.60 28.29 12.52
CA PRO A 820 7.67 29.72 12.28
C PRO A 820 7.24 30.54 13.52
N TRP A 821 7.88 30.33 14.67
CA TRP A 821 7.54 31.01 15.92
C TRP A 821 7.52 32.54 15.75
N GLY A 822 6.42 33.17 16.18
CA GLY A 822 6.19 34.62 16.04
C GLY A 822 5.76 35.07 14.63
N LYS A 823 5.72 34.16 13.65
CA LYS A 823 5.29 34.41 12.26
C LYS A 823 4.16 33.46 11.84
N GLU A 824 3.44 32.89 12.80
CA GLU A 824 2.37 31.92 12.54
C GLU A 824 1.17 32.57 11.86
N ASP A 825 0.52 31.85 10.94
CA ASP A 825 -0.77 32.26 10.38
C ASP A 825 -1.88 32.18 11.45
N LYS A 826 -2.23 33.34 12.00
CA LYS A 826 -3.20 33.45 13.11
C LYS A 826 -4.61 33.01 12.75
N ASP A 827 -5.00 33.09 11.48
CA ASP A 827 -6.33 32.66 11.04
C ASP A 827 -6.39 31.13 10.84
N LEU A 828 -5.29 30.48 10.43
CA LEU A 828 -5.17 29.02 10.53
C LEU A 828 -5.20 28.56 11.99
N GLN A 829 -4.40 29.17 12.88
CA GLN A 829 -4.41 28.82 14.31
C GLN A 829 -5.81 28.95 14.93
N ALA A 830 -6.52 30.04 14.63
CA ALA A 830 -7.87 30.26 15.12
C ALA A 830 -8.86 29.21 14.58
N PHE A 831 -8.70 28.81 13.31
CA PHE A 831 -9.51 27.75 12.71
C PHE A 831 -9.26 26.38 13.37
N TYR A 832 -8.00 25.94 13.48
CA TYR A 832 -7.65 24.67 14.11
C TYR A 832 -8.14 24.62 15.55
N LYS A 833 -7.95 25.69 16.33
CA LYS A 833 -8.46 25.77 17.70
C LYS A 833 -9.98 25.57 17.77
N LYS A 834 -10.75 26.16 16.84
CA LYS A 834 -12.21 25.96 16.78
C LYS A 834 -12.59 24.54 16.38
N ALA A 835 -11.95 23.98 15.36
CA ALA A 835 -12.24 22.64 14.86
C ALA A 835 -11.87 21.56 15.90
N ILE A 836 -10.73 21.71 16.59
CA ILE A 836 -10.31 20.85 17.70
C ILE A 836 -11.29 20.97 18.86
N ALA A 837 -11.71 22.19 19.23
CA ALA A 837 -12.74 22.38 20.25
C ALA A 837 -14.08 21.74 19.86
N ALA A 838 -14.49 21.82 18.59
CA ALA A 838 -15.69 21.18 18.08
C ALA A 838 -15.65 19.66 18.30
N ARG A 839 -14.52 19.02 18.01
CA ARG A 839 -14.29 17.59 18.30
C ARG A 839 -14.29 17.31 19.79
N ASN A 840 -13.42 17.97 20.56
CA ASN A 840 -13.19 17.69 21.98
C ASN A 840 -14.43 17.92 22.84
N ASN A 841 -15.27 18.90 22.50
CA ASN A 841 -16.52 19.17 23.22
C ASN A 841 -17.66 18.20 22.82
N ASN A 842 -17.49 17.42 21.75
CA ASN A 842 -18.51 16.53 21.21
C ASN A 842 -17.93 15.14 20.87
N LYS A 843 -17.08 14.59 21.74
CA LYS A 843 -16.40 13.30 21.53
C LYS A 843 -17.36 12.14 21.25
N ASN A 844 -18.50 12.09 21.94
CA ASN A 844 -19.52 11.06 21.71
C ASN A 844 -20.09 11.09 20.28
N VAL A 845 -19.99 12.23 19.58
CA VAL A 845 -20.36 12.42 18.18
C VAL A 845 -19.14 12.20 17.27
N PHE A 846 -18.10 13.03 17.40
CA PHE A 846 -17.00 13.07 16.41
C PHE A 846 -15.87 12.07 16.68
N ALA A 847 -15.63 11.66 17.92
CA ALA A 847 -14.63 10.61 18.19
C ALA A 847 -15.28 9.22 18.06
N LEU A 848 -16.40 9.01 18.77
CA LEU A 848 -16.98 7.69 19.00
C LEU A 848 -18.28 7.42 18.23
N GLY A 849 -18.89 8.45 17.64
CA GLY A 849 -20.21 8.35 17.02
C GLY A 849 -20.26 7.48 15.77
N GLY A 850 -21.37 6.79 15.54
CA GLY A 850 -21.60 5.99 14.32
C GLY A 850 -21.52 6.85 13.05
N LEU A 851 -21.06 6.27 11.94
CA LEU A 851 -20.75 6.99 10.70
C LEU A 851 -21.69 6.57 9.56
N ALA A 852 -22.22 7.54 8.81
CA ALA A 852 -22.95 7.30 7.57
C ALA A 852 -22.62 8.36 6.51
N THR A 853 -22.26 7.96 5.30
CA THR A 853 -22.13 8.89 4.16
C THR A 853 -23.51 9.44 3.80
N LEU A 854 -23.63 10.76 3.69
CA LEU A 854 -24.85 11.45 3.27
C LEU A 854 -24.82 11.79 1.78
N ALA A 855 -23.66 12.21 1.28
CA ALA A 855 -23.45 12.54 -0.13
C ALA A 855 -21.98 12.35 -0.51
N ALA A 856 -21.76 11.77 -1.70
CA ALA A 856 -20.48 11.69 -2.38
C ALA A 856 -20.69 11.98 -3.87
N LYS A 857 -21.02 13.23 -4.20
CA LYS A 857 -21.43 13.60 -5.56
C LYS A 857 -20.68 14.84 -6.03
N ASP A 858 -20.02 14.72 -7.18
CA ASP A 858 -19.26 15.79 -7.83
C ASP A 858 -18.31 16.46 -6.84
N ASN A 859 -18.63 17.70 -6.45
CA ASN A 859 -17.81 18.55 -5.59
C ASN A 859 -18.20 18.50 -4.10
N ILE A 860 -19.21 17.71 -3.74
CA ILE A 860 -19.79 17.66 -2.39
C ILE A 860 -19.53 16.29 -1.76
N TYR A 861 -18.79 16.29 -0.66
CA TYR A 861 -18.66 15.16 0.25
C TYR A 861 -19.29 15.51 1.59
N ALA A 862 -20.21 14.69 2.09
CA ALA A 862 -20.84 14.91 3.39
C ALA A 862 -21.12 13.59 4.11
N TYR A 863 -20.95 13.61 5.43
CA TYR A 863 -21.25 12.46 6.29
C TYR A 863 -21.90 12.90 7.61
N GLN A 864 -22.69 12.00 8.17
CA GLN A 864 -23.30 12.12 9.49
C GLN A 864 -22.51 11.31 10.51
N ARG A 865 -22.38 11.88 11.71
CA ARG A 865 -21.98 11.20 12.93
C ARG A 865 -23.16 11.14 13.90
N THR A 866 -23.43 9.99 14.48
CA THR A 866 -24.53 9.81 15.45
C THR A 866 -23.97 9.46 16.82
N ALA A 867 -24.36 10.21 17.86
CA ALA A 867 -23.82 10.04 19.19
C ALA A 867 -24.03 8.64 19.77
N VAL A 868 -23.01 8.10 20.45
CA VAL A 868 -23.07 6.78 21.12
C VAL A 868 -23.60 6.83 22.57
N ASP A 869 -23.86 8.02 23.12
CA ASP A 869 -24.28 8.22 24.50
C ASP A 869 -25.81 8.19 24.72
N GLY A 870 -26.57 7.81 23.68
CA GLY A 870 -28.04 7.76 23.73
C GLY A 870 -28.72 9.14 23.72
N SER A 871 -27.98 10.24 23.63
CA SER A 871 -28.55 11.61 23.60
C SER A 871 -29.36 11.92 22.35
N GLY A 872 -29.22 11.11 21.29
CA GLY A 872 -29.80 11.38 19.98
C GLY A 872 -29.11 12.52 19.22
N LYS A 873 -28.02 13.09 19.77
CA LYS A 873 -27.26 14.14 19.08
C LYS A 873 -26.63 13.61 17.80
N ILE A 874 -26.61 14.47 16.78
CA ILE A 874 -25.92 14.19 15.52
C ILE A 874 -24.94 15.30 15.18
N GLY A 875 -23.90 14.92 14.44
CA GLY A 875 -22.98 15.82 13.78
C GLY A 875 -23.07 15.64 12.26
N VAL A 876 -22.96 16.72 11.50
CA VAL A 876 -22.83 16.67 10.04
C VAL A 876 -21.58 17.43 9.63
N VAL A 877 -20.71 16.76 8.88
CA VAL A 877 -19.55 17.38 8.25
C VAL A 877 -19.77 17.36 6.75
N ALA A 878 -19.66 18.53 6.12
CA ALA A 878 -19.83 18.69 4.68
C ALA A 878 -18.73 19.57 4.12
N LEU A 879 -18.19 19.15 2.98
CA LEU A 879 -17.10 19.78 2.26
C LEU A 879 -17.55 20.13 0.84
N ASN A 880 -17.13 21.29 0.34
CA ASN A 880 -17.32 21.70 -1.04
C ASN A 880 -16.00 22.16 -1.66
N ASN A 881 -15.44 21.35 -2.56
CA ASN A 881 -14.21 21.69 -3.29
C ASN A 881 -14.49 22.52 -4.58
N GLY A 882 -15.76 22.84 -4.85
CA GLY A 882 -16.21 23.59 -6.02
C GLY A 882 -16.78 24.96 -5.68
N LYS A 883 -17.61 25.52 -6.58
CA LYS A 883 -18.26 26.82 -6.37
C LYS A 883 -19.32 26.78 -5.27
N ALA A 884 -19.56 27.93 -4.65
CA ALA A 884 -20.58 28.07 -3.62
C ALA A 884 -21.97 27.67 -4.15
N GLN A 885 -22.64 26.77 -3.44
CA GLN A 885 -23.92 26.19 -3.86
C GLN A 885 -24.84 25.89 -2.68
N GLN A 886 -26.14 25.74 -2.97
CA GLN A 886 -27.10 25.24 -2.00
C GLN A 886 -26.97 23.71 -1.94
N VAL A 887 -26.84 23.16 -0.74
CA VAL A 887 -26.80 21.71 -0.51
C VAL A 887 -28.01 21.29 0.32
N THR A 888 -28.45 20.05 0.12
CA THR A 888 -29.53 19.40 0.86
C THR A 888 -29.13 17.95 1.12
N PHE A 889 -29.18 17.53 2.38
CA PHE A 889 -28.86 16.17 2.79
C PHE A 889 -30.03 15.55 3.53
N LYS A 890 -30.34 14.28 3.23
CA LYS A 890 -31.22 13.48 4.10
C LYS A 890 -30.45 13.13 5.36
N VAL A 891 -31.01 13.44 6.52
CA VAL A 891 -30.35 13.21 7.82
C VAL A 891 -31.23 12.36 8.72
N ALA A 892 -30.62 11.52 9.54
CA ALA A 892 -31.33 10.74 10.53
C ALA A 892 -31.44 11.54 11.84
N ALA A 893 -32.32 12.54 11.85
CA ALA A 893 -32.65 13.36 13.02
C ALA A 893 -34.14 13.79 13.03
N PRO A 894 -34.72 14.08 14.20
CA PRO A 894 -36.11 14.55 14.31
C PRO A 894 -36.37 15.87 13.56
N GLU A 895 -37.61 16.05 13.11
CA GLU A 895 -38.10 17.32 12.54
C GLU A 895 -37.88 18.48 13.54
N GLY A 896 -37.41 19.63 13.05
CA GLY A 896 -37.15 20.80 13.89
C GLY A 896 -35.81 20.78 14.64
N THR A 897 -35.02 19.71 14.53
CA THR A 897 -33.66 19.67 15.10
C THR A 897 -32.80 20.78 14.48
N VAL A 898 -32.18 21.62 15.31
CA VAL A 898 -31.33 22.72 14.88
C VAL A 898 -29.87 22.29 14.99
N LEU A 899 -29.14 22.26 13.88
CA LEU A 899 -27.71 22.03 13.89
C LEU A 899 -26.96 23.35 13.73
N LYS A 900 -25.92 23.55 14.55
CA LYS A 900 -25.08 24.76 14.55
C LYS A 900 -23.66 24.41 14.12
N ASP A 901 -23.14 25.16 13.14
CA ASP A 901 -21.78 25.01 12.65
C ASP A 901 -20.81 25.60 13.65
N GLN A 902 -19.92 24.73 14.14
CA GLN A 902 -18.90 25.09 15.13
C GLN A 902 -17.78 25.95 14.54
N LEU A 903 -17.70 26.10 13.21
CA LEU A 903 -16.64 26.85 12.52
C LEU A 903 -17.06 28.30 12.21
N SER A 904 -18.20 28.48 11.54
CA SER A 904 -18.68 29.79 11.05
C SER A 904 -19.90 30.35 11.78
N GLY A 905 -20.60 29.55 12.60
CA GLY A 905 -21.83 29.95 13.29
C GLY A 905 -23.11 29.83 12.45
N LEU A 906 -23.01 29.36 11.20
CA LEU A 906 -24.15 28.93 10.38
C LEU A 906 -25.08 28.01 11.18
N GLN A 907 -26.39 28.12 11.01
CA GLN A 907 -27.36 27.19 11.59
C GLN A 907 -28.31 26.69 10.52
N ALA A 908 -28.70 25.42 10.62
CA ALA A 908 -29.66 24.81 9.74
C ALA A 908 -30.64 23.96 10.55
N THR A 909 -31.91 23.96 10.15
CA THR A 909 -32.97 23.21 10.84
C THR A 909 -33.42 22.06 9.96
N VAL A 910 -33.56 20.87 10.54
CA VAL A 910 -34.10 19.70 9.86
C VAL A 910 -35.56 19.96 9.50
N LYS A 911 -35.87 19.90 8.20
CA LYS A 911 -37.21 20.04 7.65
C LYS A 911 -37.50 18.89 6.70
N LYS A 912 -38.61 18.16 6.92
CA LYS A 912 -38.98 16.93 6.19
C LYS A 912 -37.86 15.89 6.17
N GLY A 913 -37.10 15.77 7.27
CA GLY A 913 -35.93 14.88 7.35
C GLY A 913 -34.72 15.33 6.53
N GLU A 914 -34.72 16.56 6.02
CA GLU A 914 -33.64 17.12 5.22
C GLU A 914 -32.98 18.32 5.92
N LEU A 915 -31.66 18.44 5.74
CA LEU A 915 -30.87 19.57 6.20
C LEU A 915 -30.37 20.37 4.99
N SER A 916 -30.79 21.62 4.87
CA SER A 916 -30.44 22.50 3.73
C SER A 916 -29.73 23.76 4.19
N PHE A 917 -28.61 24.09 3.55
CA PHE A 917 -27.86 25.33 3.77
C PHE A 917 -26.97 25.68 2.57
N ARG A 918 -26.48 26.92 2.51
CA ARG A 918 -25.51 27.35 1.50
C ARG A 918 -24.10 26.97 1.96
N LEU A 919 -23.38 26.22 1.14
CA LEU A 919 -21.99 25.86 1.38
C LEU A 919 -21.11 26.62 0.38
N GLY A 920 -20.15 27.38 0.90
CA GLY A 920 -19.25 28.26 0.17
C GLY A 920 -18.22 27.52 -0.68
N GLU A 921 -17.44 28.29 -1.46
CA GLU A 921 -16.35 27.75 -2.26
C GLU A 921 -15.16 27.36 -1.39
N ASN A 922 -14.60 26.16 -1.62
CA ASN A 922 -13.52 25.58 -0.81
C ASN A 922 -13.80 25.68 0.69
N GLN A 923 -15.04 25.36 1.09
CA GLN A 923 -15.53 25.49 2.46
C GLN A 923 -15.90 24.13 3.04
N ALA A 924 -15.63 23.97 4.34
CA ALA A 924 -16.18 22.91 5.15
C ALA A 924 -17.01 23.48 6.32
N VAL A 925 -17.95 22.68 6.81
CA VAL A 925 -18.75 22.95 8.01
C VAL A 925 -18.71 21.75 8.96
N MET A 926 -18.80 22.01 10.27
CA MET A 926 -18.93 21.00 11.32
C MET A 926 -20.18 21.33 12.15
N LEU A 927 -21.32 20.82 11.72
CA LEU A 927 -22.64 21.07 12.30
C LEU A 927 -22.90 20.09 13.45
N VAL A 928 -23.43 20.57 14.59
CA VAL A 928 -23.84 19.72 15.74
C VAL A 928 -25.23 20.14 16.22
N SER A 929 -26.08 19.17 16.53
CA SER A 929 -27.45 19.36 17.08
C SER A 929 -27.49 19.77 18.55
#